data_AF-F1KRT1-F1
#
_entry.id   AF-F1KRT1-F1
#
_cell.length_a   1.000
_cell.length_b   1.000
_cell.length_c   1.000
_cell.angle_alpha   90.00
_cell.angle_beta   90.00
_cell.angle_gamma   90.00
#
_symmetry.space_group_name_H-M   'P 1'
#
loop_
_entity.id
_entity.type
_entity.pdbx_description
1 polymer ?
#
loop_
_entity_poly.entity_id
_entity_poly.type
_entity_poly.pdbx_seq_one_letter_code
_entity_poly.pdbx_strand_id
1 'polypeptide(L)'
;MKPSSSAEDMKGRGRGAPQTSSVAVSLHPLVIMNISEHWTRMWAQSADGKPIQVFGAVLGRQVGRHVELINSFEVKCSIGDDGHALVDEEFFRSREAQYREVFPELDFLGWYTTGGDVPTEGDLIVHKQFCRLHDSPIMIKLDPAAANTDKLPLTVFESLVDASDESSMQWHQIPWCLASEEAERIGIEHVAQMSTYASSSKSQLSKQISAQLGAVAMLHSRLKLIHDYLSAVQSGELQKNEAIAREISQVCQRLPVIDSKRFIDEYSELCSEVKLTAYVGAVTKICGSLNDLITKMNVISTDRFAFGAACGLRRPPQWAEGAMLSSRYCLLRSCCKRTLQQQGRLLHRSKPADKCLQKKGLFGVDLLREPSGFEELNKVVRQRSFELVEKIIRHGKERKTVELFDDLSNEICCAADLAECTRSLHSRKEFVEAAETSMRDFTELVESLNTNTDLYMALKNSLISEKDSLTDVDRRTLHLFLADFEQSGIHLPDAKREEFVTLSSEIFDAGTQFTIGAERPVKVSFVERKQYGVDRFLTNPYRYLSNPLAISMCRKTRRWAHNTYFKHNDEQEATLVRLISCRHRLAHLTGFESYAHRAQQFSLLTNYDNAHNFLTSIIKSCRPAAERELAVLLDVLSQCETKAELVGEWDLQYLCSIYRQKAYGDTHVLSKYLSFERVLKGFEMLADRLYGIKFIITEPEDGEVWPGDIIKIDVRDSEGVTMGVIYLDIESRSSKNIGDCHFTVRCSKQLSDGSHQTPIVVLSLSLSRDSQSLDRVFLSAHQAENFFHEMGHAMHSMLGRTKYQHVAGTRCPTDMAEIPSNLMEYFFNDLGVLRMIAKDESGQPMSVDEAASLITSRFAFSSLDILQQAVYALFDLELHGHNADGIVKGRYTTTDLFSSIWATVFPHVERSSKSAWHHRFTHLVPYGAKYYSYLVARAAASLIWNSRFRDEPFSKENGRVWAKVQSYGGALPSADLLQIALGYWPTSENLADAIRNEANYTCQLSAVNI
;
A
#
# COMPACT_ATOMS: atom_id res chain seq x y z
N MET A 1 -30.79 19.66 -37.57
CA MET A 1 -30.01 20.33 -38.65
C MET A 1 -28.68 20.81 -38.07
N LYS A 2 -27.72 21.17 -38.93
CA LYS A 2 -26.30 21.43 -38.60
C LYS A 2 -26.08 22.52 -37.52
N PRO A 3 -24.95 22.49 -36.79
CA PRO A 3 -24.32 23.70 -36.24
C PRO A 3 -23.58 24.47 -37.36
N SER A 4 -23.49 25.80 -37.28
CA SER A 4 -22.76 26.63 -38.27
C SER A 4 -22.32 27.99 -37.72
N SER A 5 -21.28 28.57 -38.36
CA SER A 5 -20.61 29.87 -38.11
C SER A 5 -19.81 29.96 -36.80
N SER A 6 -18.46 30.09 -36.76
CA SER A 6 -17.38 30.37 -37.73
C SER A 6 -17.28 31.78 -38.32
N ALA A 7 -16.15 32.47 -38.09
CA ALA A 7 -15.49 33.50 -38.92
C ALA A 7 -14.29 34.12 -38.15
N GLU A 8 -13.19 34.62 -38.73
CA GLU A 8 -12.57 34.43 -40.07
C GLU A 8 -11.13 35.02 -40.08
N ASP A 9 -10.27 34.50 -40.98
CA ASP A 9 -9.37 35.23 -41.93
C ASP A 9 -8.23 34.28 -42.41
N MET A 10 -8.17 33.77 -43.66
CA MET A 10 -7.97 34.41 -44.99
C MET A 10 -6.57 35.04 -45.17
N LYS A 11 -5.78 34.91 -46.25
CA LYS A 11 -5.75 34.19 -47.57
C LYS A 11 -4.26 34.17 -48.03
N GLY A 12 -3.74 33.41 -49.00
CA GLY A 12 -4.28 32.39 -49.92
C GLY A 12 -3.40 32.26 -51.20
N ARG A 13 -3.60 31.20 -52.02
CA ARG A 13 -2.90 30.77 -53.28
C ARG A 13 -1.73 29.79 -53.10
N GLY A 14 -1.81 28.64 -53.78
CA GLY A 14 -0.79 27.58 -53.75
C GLY A 14 -0.26 27.16 -55.13
N ARG A 15 0.70 26.22 -55.13
CA ARG A 15 1.22 25.46 -56.27
C ARG A 15 1.73 24.10 -55.77
N GLY A 16 1.58 23.05 -56.60
CA GLY A 16 2.19 21.73 -56.38
C GLY A 16 1.38 20.80 -55.48
N ALA A 17 0.73 19.80 -56.08
CA ALA A 17 0.32 18.60 -55.35
C ALA A 17 1.51 17.62 -55.34
N PRO A 18 1.90 17.02 -54.20
CA PRO A 18 2.85 15.92 -54.20
C PRO A 18 2.22 14.72 -54.91
N GLN A 19 2.93 14.11 -55.86
CA GLN A 19 2.53 12.81 -56.38
C GLN A 19 2.65 11.78 -55.26
N THR A 20 1.55 11.11 -54.93
CA THR A 20 1.55 10.06 -53.90
C THR A 20 2.22 8.81 -54.47
N SER A 21 3.47 8.53 -54.10
CA SER A 21 3.99 7.17 -54.25
C SER A 21 3.16 6.23 -53.36
N SER A 22 2.97 4.99 -53.82
CA SER A 22 1.78 4.19 -53.47
C SER A 22 2.09 2.84 -52.85
N VAL A 23 3.27 2.74 -52.24
CA VAL A 23 3.78 1.55 -51.56
C VAL A 23 3.50 1.66 -50.07
N ALA A 24 2.89 0.62 -49.49
CA ALA A 24 2.68 0.52 -48.04
C ALA A 24 3.71 -0.44 -47.45
N VAL A 25 4.50 0.00 -46.48
CA VAL A 25 5.60 -0.79 -45.89
C VAL A 25 5.22 -1.33 -44.51
N SER A 26 5.22 -2.65 -44.36
CA SER A 26 5.20 -3.35 -43.07
C SER A 26 6.62 -3.70 -42.67
N LEU A 27 7.04 -3.34 -41.45
CA LEU A 27 8.37 -3.63 -40.92
C LEU A 27 8.28 -4.61 -39.75
N HIS A 28 8.97 -5.74 -39.87
CA HIS A 28 9.04 -6.74 -38.83
C HIS A 28 10.04 -6.33 -37.73
N PRO A 29 9.74 -6.55 -36.44
CA PRO A 29 10.59 -6.19 -35.30
C PRO A 29 12.04 -6.69 -35.42
N LEU A 30 12.21 -7.89 -35.97
CA LEU A 30 13.52 -8.53 -36.16
C LEU A 30 14.48 -7.67 -37.00
N VAL A 31 13.98 -6.95 -38.01
CA VAL A 31 14.81 -6.05 -38.83
C VAL A 31 15.37 -4.92 -37.96
N ILE A 32 14.52 -4.27 -37.16
CA ILE A 32 14.94 -3.18 -36.26
C ILE A 32 15.96 -3.69 -35.23
N MET A 33 15.72 -4.87 -34.66
CA MET A 33 16.62 -5.51 -33.71
C MET A 33 17.99 -5.85 -34.33
N ASN A 34 18.02 -6.40 -35.55
CA ASN A 34 19.26 -6.75 -36.24
C ASN A 34 20.09 -5.50 -36.60
N ILE A 35 19.44 -4.40 -37.04
CA ILE A 35 20.12 -3.12 -37.30
C ILE A 35 20.74 -2.57 -36.01
N SER A 36 19.98 -2.60 -34.91
CA SER A 36 20.43 -2.12 -33.60
C SER A 36 21.55 -2.98 -32.99
N GLU A 37 21.47 -4.31 -33.13
CA GLU A 37 22.54 -5.25 -32.74
C GLU A 37 23.81 -4.96 -33.51
N HIS A 38 23.73 -4.90 -34.84
CA HIS A 38 24.88 -4.72 -35.72
C HIS A 38 25.60 -3.40 -35.38
N TRP A 39 24.84 -2.31 -35.21
CA TRP A 39 25.42 -1.03 -34.78
C TRP A 39 26.06 -1.11 -33.39
N THR A 40 25.35 -1.66 -32.40
CA THR A 40 25.82 -1.76 -31.01
C THR A 40 27.10 -2.60 -30.90
N ARG A 41 27.17 -3.72 -31.65
CA ARG A 41 28.34 -4.60 -31.71
C ARG A 41 29.54 -3.90 -32.34
N MET A 42 29.36 -3.23 -33.47
CA MET A 42 30.44 -2.49 -34.14
C MET A 42 30.93 -1.31 -33.28
N TRP A 43 30.00 -0.60 -32.61
CA TRP A 43 30.32 0.46 -31.66
C TRP A 43 31.14 -0.05 -30.48
N ALA A 44 30.72 -1.15 -29.84
CA ALA A 44 31.44 -1.77 -28.73
C ALA A 44 32.82 -2.33 -29.10
N GLN A 45 33.06 -2.66 -30.37
CA GLN A 45 34.35 -3.12 -30.87
C GLN A 45 35.34 -1.99 -31.20
N SER A 46 34.89 -0.73 -31.26
CA SER A 46 35.71 0.39 -31.71
C SER A 46 36.32 1.18 -30.55
N ALA A 47 37.62 1.02 -30.35
CA ALA A 47 38.35 1.57 -29.20
C ALA A 47 38.38 3.11 -29.10
N ASP A 48 38.13 3.84 -30.19
CA ASP A 48 38.35 5.29 -30.30
C ASP A 48 37.09 6.15 -30.13
N GLY A 49 35.90 5.56 -29.90
CA GLY A 49 34.67 6.30 -29.60
C GLY A 49 34.12 7.19 -30.74
N LYS A 50 34.61 7.03 -31.98
CA LYS A 50 34.08 7.72 -33.17
C LYS A 50 32.71 7.13 -33.58
N PRO A 51 31.79 7.94 -34.13
CA PRO A 51 30.53 7.43 -34.66
C PRO A 51 30.79 6.49 -35.85
N ILE A 52 30.15 5.33 -35.84
CA ILE A 52 30.26 4.31 -36.89
C ILE A 52 28.93 4.26 -37.64
N GLN A 53 29.01 4.32 -38.95
CA GLN A 53 27.90 3.99 -39.85
C GLN A 53 28.01 2.52 -40.23
N VAL A 54 26.96 1.74 -40.00
CA VAL A 54 26.86 0.35 -40.48
C VAL A 54 25.97 0.26 -41.72
N PHE A 55 26.14 -0.82 -42.49
CA PHE A 55 25.40 -1.08 -43.72
C PHE A 55 24.92 -2.54 -43.75
N GLY A 56 23.76 -2.78 -44.33
CA GLY A 56 23.27 -4.14 -44.53
C GLY A 56 22.09 -4.26 -45.46
N ALA A 57 21.68 -5.50 -45.72
CA ALA A 57 20.63 -5.88 -46.64
C ALA A 57 19.34 -6.21 -45.89
N VAL A 58 18.19 -5.96 -46.52
CA VAL A 58 16.85 -6.23 -45.99
C VAL A 58 16.11 -7.19 -46.94
N LEU A 59 15.61 -8.26 -46.35
CA LEU A 59 14.88 -9.33 -47.01
C LEU A 59 13.39 -9.29 -46.63
N GLY A 60 12.53 -9.61 -47.57
CA GLY A 60 11.08 -9.48 -47.37
C GLY A 60 10.24 -10.09 -48.47
N ARG A 61 8.95 -9.76 -48.46
CA ARG A 61 7.96 -10.16 -49.47
C ARG A 61 7.30 -8.93 -50.07
N GLN A 62 7.04 -8.97 -51.36
CA GLN A 62 6.24 -7.96 -52.04
C GLN A 62 4.97 -8.58 -52.61
N VAL A 63 3.81 -8.12 -52.13
CA VAL A 63 2.49 -8.52 -52.62
C VAL A 63 1.83 -7.30 -53.25
N GLY A 64 2.01 -7.15 -54.56
CA GLY A 64 1.53 -5.98 -55.31
C GLY A 64 2.26 -4.70 -54.89
N ARG A 65 1.54 -3.81 -54.21
CA ARG A 65 2.08 -2.54 -53.65
C ARG A 65 2.28 -2.59 -52.14
N HIS A 66 2.13 -3.75 -51.51
CA HIS A 66 2.52 -3.94 -50.12
C HIS A 66 3.90 -4.60 -50.06
N VAL A 67 4.80 -4.02 -49.27
CA VAL A 67 6.14 -4.53 -49.03
C VAL A 67 6.27 -4.86 -47.55
N GLU A 68 6.57 -6.13 -47.26
CA GLU A 68 6.74 -6.65 -45.91
C GLU A 68 8.21 -7.00 -45.69
N LEU A 69 8.88 -6.26 -44.81
CA LEU A 69 10.31 -6.35 -44.55
C LEU A 69 10.53 -7.21 -43.30
N ILE A 70 11.01 -8.44 -43.48
CA ILE A 70 10.91 -9.53 -42.50
C ILE A 70 12.24 -9.80 -41.78
N ASN A 71 13.36 -9.77 -42.53
CA ASN A 71 14.68 -10.11 -42.00
C ASN A 71 15.77 -9.20 -42.60
N SER A 72 16.97 -9.21 -42.05
CA SER A 72 18.08 -8.39 -42.53
C SER A 72 19.44 -8.93 -42.10
N PHE A 73 20.47 -8.77 -42.93
CA PHE A 73 21.83 -9.23 -42.67
C PHE A 73 22.89 -8.14 -42.89
N GLU A 74 24.05 -8.25 -42.24
CA GLU A 74 25.17 -7.32 -42.38
C GLU A 74 25.83 -7.39 -43.77
N VAL A 75 26.19 -6.24 -44.34
CA VAL A 75 26.95 -6.15 -45.60
C VAL A 75 28.32 -5.58 -45.29
N LYS A 76 29.36 -6.19 -45.84
CA LYS A 76 30.73 -5.69 -45.71
C LYS A 76 30.96 -4.54 -46.69
N CYS A 77 31.57 -3.48 -46.18
CA CYS A 77 32.02 -2.37 -47.00
C CYS A 77 33.50 -2.09 -46.77
N SER A 78 34.23 -1.77 -47.85
CA SER A 78 35.55 -1.16 -47.79
C SER A 78 35.42 0.37 -47.96
N ILE A 79 36.47 1.12 -47.60
CA ILE A 79 36.54 2.56 -47.88
C ILE A 79 37.27 2.72 -49.21
N GLY A 80 36.62 3.34 -50.19
CA GLY A 80 37.21 3.66 -51.49
C GLY A 80 38.13 4.88 -51.44
N ASP A 81 38.88 5.11 -52.52
CA ASP A 81 39.85 6.22 -52.62
C ASP A 81 39.20 7.61 -52.44
N ASP A 82 37.91 7.74 -52.79
CA ASP A 82 37.09 8.94 -52.62
C ASP A 82 36.54 9.13 -51.18
N GLY A 83 36.89 8.23 -50.24
CA GLY A 83 36.46 8.28 -48.84
C GLY A 83 35.05 7.73 -48.55
N HIS A 84 34.32 7.28 -49.57
CA HIS A 84 32.98 6.69 -49.44
C HIS A 84 33.01 5.16 -49.32
N ALA A 85 31.91 4.58 -48.83
CA ALA A 85 31.78 3.14 -48.65
C ALA A 85 31.51 2.40 -49.99
N LEU A 86 32.31 1.38 -50.26
CA LEU A 86 32.18 0.44 -51.38
C LEU A 86 31.63 -0.89 -50.88
N VAL A 87 30.54 -1.37 -51.47
CA VAL A 87 29.88 -2.64 -51.12
C VAL A 87 30.65 -3.83 -51.70
N ASP A 88 30.93 -4.84 -50.88
CA ASP A 88 31.49 -6.13 -51.32
C ASP A 88 30.39 -6.96 -52.03
N GLU A 89 30.35 -6.89 -53.36
CA GLU A 89 29.36 -7.59 -54.19
C GLU A 89 29.44 -9.12 -54.08
N GLU A 90 30.64 -9.69 -53.90
CA GLU A 90 30.83 -11.14 -53.79
C GLU A 90 30.30 -11.65 -52.44
N PHE A 91 30.61 -10.94 -51.35
CA PHE A 91 30.05 -11.23 -50.03
C PHE A 91 28.52 -11.05 -50.02
N PHE A 92 28.00 -9.99 -50.63
CA PHE A 92 26.55 -9.77 -50.73
C PHE A 92 25.85 -10.93 -51.45
N ARG A 93 26.28 -11.29 -52.67
CA ARG A 93 25.67 -12.39 -53.45
C ARG A 93 25.78 -13.74 -52.74
N SER A 94 26.90 -14.00 -52.07
CA SER A 94 27.10 -15.22 -51.28
C SER A 94 26.14 -15.30 -50.08
N ARG A 95 25.95 -14.18 -49.35
CA ARG A 95 24.99 -14.11 -48.25
C ARG A 95 23.54 -14.22 -48.72
N GLU A 96 23.19 -13.53 -49.80
CA GLU A 96 21.85 -13.59 -50.39
C GLU A 96 21.47 -15.04 -50.78
N ALA A 97 22.39 -15.77 -51.41
CA ALA A 97 22.20 -17.18 -51.74
C ALA A 97 21.99 -18.06 -50.49
N GLN A 98 22.80 -17.88 -49.43
CA GLN A 98 22.64 -18.60 -48.16
C GLN A 98 21.28 -18.33 -47.49
N TYR A 99 20.81 -17.08 -47.51
CA TYR A 99 19.49 -16.75 -46.97
C TYR A 99 18.35 -17.32 -47.81
N ARG A 100 18.49 -17.36 -49.15
CA ARG A 100 17.50 -17.95 -50.06
C ARG A 100 17.41 -19.49 -49.93
N GLU A 101 18.47 -20.18 -49.53
CA GLU A 101 18.42 -21.61 -49.17
C GLU A 101 17.58 -21.89 -47.92
N VAL A 102 17.66 -21.00 -46.91
CA VAL A 102 16.94 -21.16 -45.63
C VAL A 102 15.52 -20.59 -45.69
N PHE A 103 15.32 -19.51 -46.46
CA PHE A 103 14.05 -18.81 -46.61
C PHE A 103 13.73 -18.60 -48.11
N PRO A 104 13.25 -19.63 -48.83
CA PRO A 104 13.00 -19.55 -50.28
C PRO A 104 11.92 -18.53 -50.69
N GLU A 105 11.13 -18.08 -49.73
CA GLU A 105 10.01 -17.15 -49.90
C GLU A 105 10.37 -15.69 -49.51
N LEU A 106 11.66 -15.38 -49.35
CA LEU A 106 12.14 -14.02 -49.07
C LEU A 106 13.11 -13.55 -50.16
N ASP A 107 12.83 -12.38 -50.73
CA ASP A 107 13.69 -11.72 -51.71
C ASP A 107 14.33 -10.45 -51.12
N PHE A 108 15.37 -9.97 -51.79
CA PHE A 108 16.02 -8.70 -51.44
C PHE A 108 15.14 -7.53 -51.88
N LEU A 109 14.69 -6.71 -50.92
CA LEU A 109 13.79 -5.58 -51.18
C LEU A 109 14.39 -4.23 -50.80
N GLY A 110 15.52 -4.21 -50.11
CA GLY A 110 16.12 -2.96 -49.66
C GLY A 110 17.41 -3.14 -48.86
N TRP A 111 17.95 -2.02 -48.40
CA TRP A 111 19.16 -1.95 -47.60
C TRP A 111 18.95 -1.01 -46.42
N TYR A 112 19.79 -1.15 -45.39
CA TYR A 112 19.73 -0.32 -44.20
C TYR A 112 21.05 0.37 -43.90
N THR A 113 20.97 1.50 -43.20
CA THR A 113 22.12 2.18 -42.61
C THR A 113 21.75 2.95 -41.34
N THR A 114 22.76 3.44 -40.62
CA THR A 114 22.61 4.15 -39.34
C THR A 114 23.17 5.56 -39.37
N GLY A 115 22.47 6.49 -38.74
CA GLY A 115 22.78 7.92 -38.72
C GLY A 115 21.49 8.73 -38.63
N GLY A 116 21.58 10.06 -38.58
CA GLY A 116 20.43 10.95 -38.42
C GLY A 116 19.31 10.76 -39.46
N ASP A 117 18.15 11.35 -39.20
CA ASP A 117 16.88 11.13 -39.91
C ASP A 117 16.81 11.58 -41.39
N VAL A 118 17.86 12.20 -41.93
CA VAL A 118 17.91 12.72 -43.31
C VAL A 118 18.95 11.94 -44.15
N PRO A 119 18.62 11.55 -45.41
CA PRO A 119 19.59 10.98 -46.36
C PRO A 119 20.76 11.92 -46.66
N THR A 120 21.98 11.37 -46.65
CA THR A 120 23.23 12.08 -46.96
C THR A 120 23.74 11.76 -48.37
N GLU A 121 24.69 12.56 -48.87
CA GLU A 121 25.35 12.31 -50.16
C GLU A 121 26.09 10.95 -50.19
N GLY A 122 26.67 10.52 -49.06
CA GLY A 122 27.26 9.20 -48.92
C GLY A 122 26.23 8.07 -49.03
N ASP A 123 25.03 8.26 -48.49
CA ASP A 123 23.95 7.27 -48.63
C ASP A 123 23.50 7.13 -50.09
N LEU A 124 23.49 8.22 -50.86
CA LEU A 124 23.17 8.19 -52.30
C LEU A 124 24.22 7.41 -53.11
N ILE A 125 25.50 7.48 -52.74
CA ILE A 125 26.59 6.73 -53.39
C ILE A 125 26.47 5.23 -53.10
N VAL A 126 26.13 4.85 -51.87
CA VAL A 126 25.86 3.44 -51.52
C VAL A 126 24.57 2.95 -52.18
N HIS A 127 23.54 3.79 -52.24
CA HIS A 127 22.28 3.43 -52.90
C HIS A 127 22.46 3.11 -54.38
N LYS A 128 23.23 3.93 -55.11
CA LYS A 128 23.56 3.69 -56.52
C LYS A 128 24.34 2.39 -56.77
N GLN A 129 25.01 1.84 -55.76
CA GLN A 129 25.62 0.50 -55.84
C GLN A 129 24.56 -0.59 -55.73
N PHE A 130 23.63 -0.51 -54.77
CA PHE A 130 22.51 -1.45 -54.65
C PHE A 130 21.56 -1.41 -55.87
N CYS A 131 21.31 -0.24 -56.47
CA CYS A 131 20.52 -0.11 -57.71
C CYS A 131 21.16 -0.78 -58.94
N ARG A 132 22.44 -1.18 -58.90
CA ARG A 132 23.07 -2.01 -59.95
C ARG A 132 22.86 -3.50 -59.72
N LEU A 133 22.49 -3.90 -58.50
CA LEU A 133 22.29 -5.28 -58.07
C LEU A 133 20.81 -5.67 -58.10
N HIS A 134 19.90 -4.73 -57.80
CA HIS A 134 18.46 -4.96 -57.80
C HIS A 134 17.71 -3.69 -58.22
N ASP A 135 16.57 -3.88 -58.89
CA ASP A 135 15.68 -2.78 -59.29
C ASP A 135 14.97 -2.18 -58.05
N SER A 136 14.92 -0.85 -57.99
CA SER A 136 14.17 -0.05 -57.00
C SER A 136 14.26 -0.48 -55.51
N PRO A 137 15.47 -0.63 -54.92
CA PRO A 137 15.59 -1.04 -53.52
C PRO A 137 15.16 0.07 -52.54
N ILE A 138 14.49 -0.30 -51.46
CA ILE A 138 14.11 0.63 -50.38
C ILE A 138 15.31 0.89 -49.45
N MET A 139 15.47 2.12 -48.94
CA MET A 139 16.46 2.45 -47.91
C MET A 139 15.78 2.60 -46.53
N ILE A 140 16.34 1.94 -45.51
CA ILE A 140 15.96 2.14 -44.10
C ILE A 140 17.09 2.89 -43.38
N LYS A 141 16.77 3.99 -42.69
CA LYS A 141 17.71 4.74 -41.86
C LYS A 141 17.25 4.78 -40.41
N LEU A 142 18.08 4.24 -39.51
CA LEU A 142 17.86 4.23 -38.06
C LEU A 142 18.81 5.24 -37.40
N ASP A 143 18.27 6.16 -36.58
CA ASP A 143 19.08 7.07 -35.76
C ASP A 143 19.23 6.52 -34.32
N PRO A 144 20.40 5.96 -33.95
CA PRO A 144 20.66 5.46 -32.60
C PRO A 144 20.91 6.57 -31.56
N ALA A 145 21.02 7.85 -31.97
CA ALA A 145 21.33 8.98 -31.10
C ALA A 145 20.12 9.90 -30.82
N ALA A 146 18.95 9.61 -31.39
CA ALA A 146 17.74 10.41 -31.21
C ALA A 146 17.26 10.47 -29.74
N ALA A 147 16.87 11.66 -29.28
CA ALA A 147 16.34 11.86 -27.94
C ALA A 147 14.87 11.40 -27.81
N ASN A 148 14.49 10.91 -26.62
CA ASN A 148 13.16 10.35 -26.31
C ASN A 148 11.99 11.11 -26.95
N THR A 149 11.40 10.51 -27.98
CA THR A 149 10.09 10.86 -28.54
C THR A 149 9.21 9.61 -28.55
N ASP A 150 7.89 9.78 -28.55
CA ASP A 150 6.90 8.67 -28.52
C ASP A 150 6.86 7.83 -29.82
N LYS A 151 7.91 7.88 -30.65
CA LYS A 151 8.02 7.18 -31.94
C LYS A 151 9.43 6.60 -32.11
N LEU A 152 9.52 5.43 -32.73
CA LEU A 152 10.79 4.80 -33.08
C LEU A 152 11.58 5.70 -34.07
N PRO A 153 12.89 5.91 -33.86
CA PRO A 153 13.71 6.82 -34.68
C PRO A 153 14.15 6.14 -36.00
N LEU A 154 13.17 5.69 -36.79
CA LEU A 154 13.38 4.94 -38.02
C LEU A 154 12.59 5.57 -39.17
N THR A 155 13.30 5.84 -40.27
CA THR A 155 12.77 6.43 -41.49
C THR A 155 13.02 5.50 -42.68
N VAL A 156 12.06 5.46 -43.60
CA VAL A 156 12.09 4.58 -44.79
C VAL A 156 11.94 5.44 -46.03
N PHE A 157 12.79 5.21 -47.03
CA PHE A 157 12.85 6.00 -48.26
C PHE A 157 12.82 5.13 -49.52
N GLU A 158 12.11 5.59 -50.53
CA GLU A 158 12.14 5.11 -51.91
C GLU A 158 12.82 6.17 -52.78
N SER A 159 13.50 5.73 -53.83
CA SER A 159 14.11 6.60 -54.82
C SER A 159 13.25 6.70 -56.07
N LEU A 160 12.97 7.92 -56.50
CA LEU A 160 12.35 8.19 -57.79
C LEU A 160 13.40 8.83 -58.73
N VAL A 161 13.47 8.33 -59.97
CA VAL A 161 14.27 8.92 -61.04
C VAL A 161 13.39 9.91 -61.79
N ASP A 162 13.83 11.16 -61.92
CA ASP A 162 13.06 12.18 -62.65
C ASP A 162 13.15 11.92 -64.16
N ALA A 163 12.00 11.86 -64.84
CA ALA A 163 11.91 11.58 -66.26
C ALA A 163 12.51 12.70 -67.17
N SER A 164 12.96 13.81 -66.57
CA SER A 164 13.59 14.92 -67.26
C SER A 164 15.13 15.01 -67.12
N ASP A 165 15.74 14.26 -66.20
CA ASP A 165 17.20 14.18 -66.04
C ASP A 165 17.60 12.83 -65.41
N GLU A 166 18.06 11.88 -66.24
CA GLU A 166 18.46 10.52 -65.85
C GLU A 166 19.58 10.48 -64.77
N SER A 167 20.25 11.60 -64.50
CA SER A 167 21.30 11.70 -63.49
C SER A 167 20.80 12.11 -62.09
N SER A 168 19.56 12.63 -61.99
CA SER A 168 18.99 13.15 -60.74
C SER A 168 18.02 12.16 -60.08
N MET A 169 18.35 11.75 -58.86
CA MET A 169 17.62 10.75 -58.09
C MET A 169 17.10 11.39 -56.80
N GLN A 170 15.77 11.39 -56.61
CA GLN A 170 15.12 12.08 -55.50
C GLN A 170 14.56 11.10 -54.46
N TRP A 171 14.92 11.33 -53.19
CA TRP A 171 14.43 10.57 -52.06
C TRP A 171 13.01 10.97 -51.67
N HIS A 172 12.11 9.98 -51.57
CA HIS A 172 10.75 10.13 -51.07
C HIS A 172 10.57 9.28 -49.81
N GLN A 173 10.14 9.90 -48.71
CA GLN A 173 9.89 9.20 -47.45
C GLN A 173 8.55 8.44 -47.50
N ILE A 174 8.57 7.15 -47.18
CA ILE A 174 7.37 6.29 -47.19
C ILE A 174 6.85 6.09 -45.76
N PRO A 175 5.53 6.19 -45.52
CA PRO A 175 4.93 5.77 -44.24
C PRO A 175 5.02 4.25 -44.06
N TRP A 176 5.50 3.82 -42.89
CA TRP A 176 5.62 2.41 -42.52
C TRP A 176 4.81 2.09 -41.25
N CYS A 177 4.42 0.83 -41.08
CA CYS A 177 3.80 0.30 -39.86
C CYS A 177 4.59 -0.89 -39.31
N LEU A 178 4.51 -1.11 -38.00
CA LEU A 178 5.14 -2.24 -37.33
C LEU A 178 4.24 -3.48 -37.45
N ALA A 179 4.74 -4.53 -38.09
CA ALA A 179 4.07 -5.83 -38.18
C ALA A 179 4.66 -6.76 -37.11
N SER A 180 4.05 -6.76 -35.92
CA SER A 180 4.48 -7.58 -34.78
C SER A 180 3.35 -8.48 -34.29
N GLU A 181 3.63 -9.76 -34.02
CA GLU A 181 2.71 -10.59 -33.27
C GLU A 181 2.66 -10.17 -31.77
N GLU A 182 1.59 -10.53 -31.05
CA GLU A 182 1.40 -10.12 -29.65
C GLU A 182 2.56 -10.60 -28.74
N ALA A 183 3.19 -11.73 -29.09
CA ALA A 183 4.39 -12.28 -28.47
C ALA A 183 5.61 -11.36 -28.61
N GLU A 184 5.81 -10.79 -29.79
CA GLU A 184 6.96 -9.97 -30.13
C GLU A 184 6.81 -8.55 -29.58
N ARG A 185 5.57 -8.05 -29.54
CA ARG A 185 5.24 -6.75 -28.94
C ARG A 185 5.70 -6.67 -27.47
N ILE A 186 5.63 -7.79 -26.73
CA ILE A 186 6.17 -7.92 -25.36
C ILE A 186 7.70 -7.76 -25.35
N GLY A 187 8.41 -8.34 -26.32
CA GLY A 187 9.86 -8.21 -26.46
C GLY A 187 10.30 -6.78 -26.78
N ILE A 188 9.60 -6.12 -27.72
CA ILE A 188 9.88 -4.74 -28.14
C ILE A 188 9.58 -3.74 -27.03
N GLU A 189 8.43 -3.88 -26.35
CA GLU A 189 8.06 -3.03 -25.20
C GLU A 189 9.14 -3.14 -24.11
N HIS A 190 9.74 -4.33 -23.92
CA HIS A 190 10.82 -4.52 -22.96
C HIS A 190 12.17 -3.93 -23.42
N VAL A 191 12.56 -4.10 -24.69
CA VAL A 191 13.81 -3.53 -25.23
C VAL A 191 13.76 -1.99 -25.26
N ALA A 192 12.62 -1.40 -25.63
CA ALA A 192 12.41 0.04 -25.57
C ALA A 192 12.42 0.58 -24.12
N GLN A 193 11.98 -0.21 -23.15
CA GLN A 193 12.08 0.14 -21.72
C GLN A 193 13.52 0.00 -21.18
N MET A 194 14.38 -0.83 -21.77
CA MET A 194 15.79 -0.96 -21.35
C MET A 194 16.67 0.21 -21.80
N SER A 195 16.32 0.91 -22.89
CA SER A 195 16.99 2.15 -23.29
C SER A 195 16.47 3.37 -22.50
N THR A 196 15.22 3.36 -22.03
CA THR A 196 14.66 4.47 -21.22
C THR A 196 14.82 4.24 -19.71
N TYR A 197 15.83 4.87 -19.10
CA TYR A 197 16.06 4.88 -17.64
C TYR A 197 15.02 5.68 -16.81
N ALA A 198 13.73 5.60 -17.14
CA ALA A 198 12.68 6.40 -16.49
C ALA A 198 11.32 5.67 -16.34
N SER A 199 10.99 5.36 -15.08
CA SER A 199 9.64 5.12 -14.53
C SER A 199 8.87 3.86 -14.95
N SER A 200 8.11 3.33 -13.98
CA SER A 200 7.25 2.16 -14.12
C SER A 200 5.91 2.51 -14.78
N SER A 201 5.90 2.78 -16.08
CA SER A 201 4.65 2.81 -16.85
C SER A 201 4.04 1.40 -16.85
N LYS A 202 2.78 1.28 -16.40
CA LYS A 202 2.04 0.00 -16.47
C LYS A 202 1.90 -0.39 -17.95
N SER A 203 2.37 -1.61 -18.29
CA SER A 203 2.38 -2.13 -19.68
C SER A 203 1.04 -1.93 -20.38
N GLN A 204 1.10 -1.59 -21.66
CA GLN A 204 -0.07 -1.35 -22.50
C GLN A 204 -0.94 -2.61 -22.64
N LEU A 205 -0.32 -3.79 -22.55
CA LEU A 205 -1.00 -5.09 -22.50
C LEU A 205 -1.94 -5.22 -21.28
N SER A 206 -1.58 -4.67 -20.12
CA SER A 206 -2.44 -4.73 -18.93
C SER A 206 -3.77 -3.99 -19.14
N LYS A 207 -3.74 -2.84 -19.83
CA LYS A 207 -4.95 -2.09 -20.20
C LYS A 207 -5.80 -2.85 -21.22
N GLN A 208 -5.16 -3.52 -22.18
CA GLN A 208 -5.83 -4.26 -23.25
C GLN A 208 -6.49 -5.55 -22.71
N ILE A 209 -5.82 -6.28 -21.82
CA ILE A 209 -6.36 -7.43 -21.09
C ILE A 209 -7.51 -7.00 -20.16
N SER A 210 -7.36 -5.90 -19.41
CA SER A 210 -8.46 -5.36 -18.58
C SER A 210 -9.69 -4.96 -19.42
N ALA A 211 -9.50 -4.38 -20.60
CA ALA A 211 -10.60 -4.05 -21.50
C ALA A 211 -11.29 -5.32 -22.07
N GLN A 212 -10.53 -6.36 -22.41
CA GLN A 212 -11.08 -7.65 -22.85
C GLN A 212 -11.83 -8.37 -21.72
N LEU A 213 -11.28 -8.40 -20.50
CA LEU A 213 -11.97 -8.92 -19.31
C LEU A 213 -13.27 -8.16 -19.04
N GLY A 214 -13.27 -6.83 -19.17
CA GLY A 214 -14.48 -6.01 -19.07
C GLY A 214 -15.53 -6.36 -20.13
N ALA A 215 -15.12 -6.55 -21.39
CA ALA A 215 -16.01 -6.96 -22.47
C ALA A 215 -16.60 -8.38 -22.25
N VAL A 216 -15.80 -9.33 -21.76
CA VAL A 216 -16.26 -10.68 -21.40
C VAL A 216 -17.23 -10.65 -20.21
N ALA A 217 -16.97 -9.84 -19.18
CA ALA A 217 -17.88 -9.66 -18.05
C ALA A 217 -19.23 -9.04 -18.49
N MET A 218 -19.19 -8.04 -19.37
CA MET A 218 -20.41 -7.45 -19.96
C MET A 218 -21.21 -8.46 -20.81
N LEU A 219 -20.53 -9.34 -21.55
CA LEU A 219 -21.17 -10.41 -22.32
C LEU A 219 -21.82 -11.45 -21.39
N HIS A 220 -21.11 -11.87 -20.34
CA HIS A 220 -21.62 -12.81 -19.34
C HIS A 220 -22.86 -12.27 -18.63
N SER A 221 -22.85 -11.00 -18.21
CA SER A 221 -24.01 -10.31 -17.61
C SER A 221 -25.24 -10.33 -18.54
N ARG A 222 -25.06 -10.05 -19.84
CA ARG A 222 -26.15 -10.08 -20.83
C ARG A 222 -26.68 -11.49 -21.09
N LEU A 223 -25.80 -12.49 -21.16
CA LEU A 223 -26.20 -13.90 -21.31
C LEU A 223 -26.98 -14.40 -20.10
N LYS A 224 -26.57 -14.02 -18.88
CA LYS A 224 -27.29 -14.33 -17.64
C LYS A 224 -28.70 -13.74 -17.64
N LEU A 225 -28.87 -12.49 -18.05
CA LEU A 225 -30.19 -11.84 -18.17
C LEU A 225 -31.11 -12.59 -19.16
N ILE A 226 -30.58 -13.07 -20.29
CA ILE A 226 -31.33 -13.92 -21.24
C ILE A 226 -31.72 -15.27 -20.62
N HIS A 227 -30.80 -15.91 -19.90
CA HIS A 227 -31.04 -17.17 -19.19
C HIS A 227 -32.12 -17.02 -18.11
N ASP A 228 -32.07 -15.95 -17.32
CA ASP A 228 -32.99 -15.68 -16.23
C ASP A 228 -34.40 -15.37 -16.78
N TYR A 229 -34.49 -14.64 -17.89
CA TYR A 229 -35.76 -14.44 -18.62
C TYR A 229 -36.36 -15.77 -19.12
N LEU A 230 -35.55 -16.65 -19.74
CA LEU A 230 -36.03 -17.97 -20.18
C LEU A 230 -36.49 -18.84 -19.01
N SER A 231 -35.75 -18.80 -17.90
CA SER A 231 -36.08 -19.53 -16.67
C SER A 231 -37.40 -19.05 -16.07
N ALA A 232 -37.62 -17.74 -16.01
CA ALA A 232 -38.87 -17.14 -15.52
C ALA A 232 -40.08 -17.39 -16.47
N VAL A 233 -39.84 -17.54 -17.78
CA VAL A 233 -40.88 -17.98 -18.73
C VAL A 233 -41.18 -19.48 -18.57
N GLN A 234 -40.18 -20.30 -18.22
CA GLN A 234 -40.34 -21.73 -17.97
C GLN A 234 -41.00 -22.05 -16.62
N SER A 235 -40.74 -21.25 -15.57
CA SER A 235 -41.39 -21.34 -14.26
C SER A 235 -42.86 -20.87 -14.29
N GLY A 236 -43.23 -20.09 -15.31
CA GLY A 236 -44.55 -19.49 -15.46
C GLY A 236 -44.71 -18.11 -14.81
N GLU A 237 -43.62 -17.53 -14.29
CA GLU A 237 -43.59 -16.17 -13.71
C GLU A 237 -43.73 -15.07 -14.77
N LEU A 238 -43.26 -15.32 -16.00
CA LEU A 238 -43.38 -14.40 -17.14
C LEU A 238 -44.12 -15.02 -18.32
N GLN A 239 -44.94 -14.24 -19.01
CA GLN A 239 -45.59 -14.69 -20.24
C GLN A 239 -44.58 -14.78 -21.40
N LYS A 240 -44.65 -15.88 -22.15
CA LYS A 240 -43.78 -16.15 -23.31
C LYS A 240 -43.97 -15.09 -24.42
N ASN A 241 -42.97 -14.26 -24.65
CA ASN A 241 -42.90 -13.42 -25.84
C ASN A 241 -42.30 -14.20 -27.03
N GLU A 242 -43.14 -14.52 -28.03
CA GLU A 242 -42.76 -15.28 -29.23
C GLU A 242 -41.75 -14.56 -30.15
N ALA A 243 -41.62 -13.23 -30.08
CA ALA A 243 -40.62 -12.50 -30.86
C ALA A 243 -39.23 -12.66 -30.23
N ILE A 244 -39.12 -12.40 -28.92
CA ILE A 244 -37.87 -12.54 -28.15
C ILE A 244 -37.38 -14.00 -28.20
N ALA A 245 -38.28 -14.98 -28.07
CA ALA A 245 -37.92 -16.40 -28.17
C ALA A 245 -37.32 -16.78 -29.55
N ARG A 246 -37.78 -16.17 -30.65
CA ARG A 246 -37.19 -16.39 -31.99
C ARG A 246 -35.83 -15.74 -32.14
N GLU A 247 -35.64 -14.52 -31.61
CA GLU A 247 -34.34 -13.84 -31.65
C GLU A 247 -33.28 -14.63 -30.86
N ILE A 248 -33.61 -15.08 -29.65
CA ILE A 248 -32.76 -15.97 -28.85
C ILE A 248 -32.44 -17.25 -29.63
N SER A 249 -33.45 -17.91 -30.23
CA SER A 249 -33.24 -19.13 -31.02
C SER A 249 -32.33 -18.91 -32.24
N GLN A 250 -32.46 -17.76 -32.93
CA GLN A 250 -31.56 -17.39 -34.03
C GLN A 250 -30.12 -17.12 -33.58
N VAL A 251 -29.94 -16.52 -32.40
CA VAL A 251 -28.59 -16.34 -31.82
C VAL A 251 -27.98 -17.69 -31.48
N CYS A 252 -28.71 -18.58 -30.80
CA CYS A 252 -28.23 -19.93 -30.48
C CYS A 252 -27.89 -20.75 -31.74
N GLN A 253 -28.65 -20.63 -32.83
CA GLN A 253 -28.37 -21.29 -34.11
C GLN A 253 -27.15 -20.73 -34.87
N ARG A 254 -26.65 -19.55 -34.49
CA ARG A 254 -25.42 -18.95 -35.05
C ARG A 254 -24.17 -19.25 -34.24
N LEU A 255 -24.30 -19.82 -33.04
CA LEU A 255 -23.14 -20.24 -32.25
C LEU A 255 -22.54 -21.53 -32.86
N PRO A 256 -21.20 -21.62 -32.98
CA PRO A 256 -20.55 -22.85 -33.41
C PRO A 256 -20.80 -23.99 -32.40
N VAL A 257 -20.77 -25.24 -32.87
CA VAL A 257 -20.95 -26.41 -31.99
C VAL A 257 -19.70 -26.63 -31.14
N ILE A 258 -19.71 -26.03 -29.95
CA ILE A 258 -18.61 -26.02 -28.97
C ILE A 258 -18.21 -27.45 -28.54
N ASP A 259 -19.17 -28.37 -28.47
CA ASP A 259 -18.93 -29.79 -28.11
C ASP A 259 -18.33 -30.65 -29.23
N SER A 260 -18.02 -30.08 -30.41
CA SER A 260 -17.34 -30.86 -31.44
C SER A 260 -15.91 -31.18 -30.98
N LYS A 261 -15.51 -32.46 -31.03
CA LYS A 261 -14.16 -32.89 -30.64
C LYS A 261 -13.07 -32.05 -31.32
N ARG A 262 -13.29 -31.71 -32.60
CA ARG A 262 -12.42 -30.84 -33.39
C ARG A 262 -12.22 -29.46 -32.75
N PHE A 263 -13.28 -28.81 -32.25
CA PHE A 263 -13.17 -27.53 -31.55
C PHE A 263 -12.39 -27.66 -30.23
N ILE A 264 -12.59 -28.74 -29.48
CA ILE A 264 -11.86 -29.00 -28.23
C ILE A 264 -10.37 -29.23 -28.50
N ASP A 265 -10.05 -30.00 -29.54
CA ASP A 265 -8.67 -30.25 -29.98
C ASP A 265 -8.00 -28.92 -30.43
N GLU A 266 -8.64 -28.16 -31.34
CA GLU A 266 -8.16 -26.84 -31.83
C GLU A 266 -8.03 -25.80 -30.69
N TYR A 267 -8.97 -25.77 -29.73
CA TYR A 267 -8.91 -24.87 -28.56
C TYR A 267 -7.82 -25.26 -27.55
N SER A 268 -7.59 -26.57 -27.36
CA SER A 268 -6.52 -27.08 -26.49
C SER A 268 -5.13 -26.80 -27.09
N GLU A 269 -5.00 -26.91 -28.41
CA GLU A 269 -3.81 -26.53 -29.16
C GLU A 269 -3.53 -25.02 -29.01
N LEU A 270 -4.51 -24.15 -29.30
CA LEU A 270 -4.42 -22.70 -29.11
C LEU A 270 -4.07 -22.31 -27.65
N CYS A 271 -4.70 -22.96 -26.67
CA CYS A 271 -4.37 -22.76 -25.25
C CYS A 271 -2.94 -23.19 -24.89
N SER A 272 -2.39 -24.18 -25.60
CA SER A 272 -1.03 -24.66 -25.41
C SER A 272 -0.02 -23.72 -26.06
N GLU A 273 -0.31 -23.21 -27.26
CA GLU A 273 0.47 -22.16 -27.93
C GLU A 273 0.56 -20.90 -27.09
N VAL A 274 -0.57 -20.37 -26.58
CA VAL A 274 -0.57 -19.17 -25.72
C VAL A 274 0.25 -19.37 -24.44
N LYS A 275 0.20 -20.56 -23.83
CA LYS A 275 1.04 -20.92 -22.67
C LYS A 275 2.52 -21.01 -23.03
N LEU A 276 2.85 -21.60 -24.19
CA LEU A 276 4.23 -21.69 -24.69
C LEU A 276 4.79 -20.29 -24.97
N THR A 277 4.02 -19.44 -25.63
CA THR A 277 4.36 -18.04 -25.92
C THR A 277 4.59 -17.24 -24.64
N ALA A 278 3.71 -17.37 -23.64
CA ALA A 278 3.90 -16.73 -22.34
C ALA A 278 5.16 -17.25 -21.59
N TYR A 279 5.43 -18.56 -21.68
CA TYR A 279 6.62 -19.17 -21.09
C TYR A 279 7.91 -18.71 -21.79
N VAL A 280 7.93 -18.65 -23.12
CA VAL A 280 9.04 -18.12 -23.91
C VAL A 280 9.27 -16.64 -23.59
N GLY A 281 8.21 -15.83 -23.48
CA GLY A 281 8.31 -14.44 -23.04
C GLY A 281 8.93 -14.29 -21.65
N ALA A 282 8.56 -15.17 -20.70
CA ALA A 282 9.15 -15.20 -19.36
C ALA A 282 10.63 -15.63 -19.38
N VAL A 283 10.99 -16.64 -20.18
CA VAL A 283 12.39 -17.06 -20.36
C VAL A 283 13.23 -15.96 -21.00
N THR A 284 12.73 -15.28 -22.03
CA THR A 284 13.39 -14.13 -22.67
C THR A 284 13.60 -12.98 -21.68
N LYS A 285 12.62 -12.69 -20.83
CA LYS A 285 12.75 -11.70 -19.74
C LYS A 285 13.81 -12.09 -18.71
N ILE A 286 13.90 -13.38 -18.35
CA ILE A 286 14.95 -13.90 -17.45
C ILE A 286 16.33 -13.77 -18.10
N CYS A 287 16.46 -14.13 -19.38
CA CYS A 287 17.69 -13.98 -20.15
C CYS A 287 18.12 -12.51 -20.29
N GLY A 288 17.19 -11.59 -20.56
CA GLY A 288 17.45 -10.14 -20.58
C GLY A 288 17.93 -9.62 -19.22
N SER A 289 17.26 -10.03 -18.14
CA SER A 289 17.64 -9.67 -16.76
C SER A 289 19.03 -10.22 -16.38
N LEU A 290 19.36 -11.44 -16.83
CA LEU A 290 20.68 -12.04 -16.65
C LEU A 290 21.76 -11.32 -17.47
N ASN A 291 21.45 -10.94 -18.71
CA ASN A 291 22.38 -10.20 -19.56
C ASN A 291 22.65 -8.78 -19.02
N ASP A 292 21.64 -8.12 -18.47
CA ASP A 292 21.75 -6.84 -17.78
C ASP A 292 22.59 -6.96 -16.50
N LEU A 293 22.41 -8.03 -15.72
CA LEU A 293 23.26 -8.36 -14.57
C LEU A 293 24.72 -8.62 -14.98
N ILE A 294 24.95 -9.38 -16.05
CA ILE A 294 26.29 -9.66 -16.61
C ILE A 294 26.95 -8.36 -17.10
N THR A 295 26.20 -7.51 -17.80
CA THR A 295 26.68 -6.20 -18.27
C THR A 295 27.07 -5.32 -17.08
N LYS A 296 26.23 -5.23 -16.04
CA LYS A 296 26.52 -4.52 -14.79
C LYS A 296 27.75 -5.08 -14.07
N MET A 297 27.92 -6.40 -14.03
CA MET A 297 29.11 -7.04 -13.47
C MET A 297 30.38 -6.77 -14.30
N ASN A 298 30.27 -6.72 -15.63
CA ASN A 298 31.39 -6.41 -16.52
C ASN A 298 31.84 -4.95 -16.39
N VAL A 299 30.91 -4.00 -16.21
CA VAL A 299 31.22 -2.58 -15.90
C VAL A 299 31.93 -2.46 -14.54
N ILE A 300 31.43 -3.15 -13.50
CA ILE A 300 32.09 -3.20 -12.18
C ILE A 300 33.48 -3.85 -12.25
N SER A 301 33.69 -4.77 -13.20
CA SER A 301 34.99 -5.39 -13.47
C SER A 301 35.97 -4.40 -14.12
N THR A 302 35.57 -3.68 -15.18
CA THR A 302 36.44 -2.73 -15.87
C THR A 302 36.87 -1.55 -14.98
N ASP A 303 36.00 -1.03 -14.13
CA ASP A 303 36.36 0.00 -13.14
C ASP A 303 37.48 -0.45 -12.19
N ARG A 304 37.49 -1.73 -11.76
CA ARG A 304 38.57 -2.28 -10.92
C ARG A 304 39.89 -2.40 -11.67
N PHE A 305 39.87 -2.69 -12.97
CA PHE A 305 41.10 -2.73 -13.78
C PHE A 305 41.65 -1.33 -14.08
N ALA A 306 40.78 -0.34 -14.31
CA ALA A 306 41.18 1.07 -14.46
C ALA A 306 41.87 1.62 -13.19
N PHE A 307 41.32 1.31 -12.01
CA PHE A 307 41.92 1.72 -10.72
C PHE A 307 43.30 1.08 -10.47
N GLY A 308 43.51 -0.15 -10.94
CA GLY A 308 44.80 -0.85 -10.82
C GLY A 308 45.90 -0.25 -11.69
N ALA A 309 45.58 0.18 -12.91
CA ALA A 309 46.54 0.78 -13.84
C ALA A 309 47.05 2.15 -13.37
N ALA A 310 46.21 2.96 -12.72
CA ALA A 310 46.58 4.26 -12.18
C ALA A 310 47.54 4.19 -10.97
N CYS A 311 47.64 3.04 -10.28
CA CYS A 311 48.43 2.88 -9.05
C CYS A 311 49.82 2.25 -9.25
N GLY A 312 50.29 2.04 -10.49
CA GLY A 312 51.67 1.64 -10.77
C GLY A 312 52.11 0.25 -10.27
N LEU A 313 51.17 -0.65 -9.95
CA LEU A 313 51.48 -1.99 -9.49
C LEU A 313 51.81 -2.94 -10.65
N ARG A 314 52.88 -3.74 -10.50
CA ARG A 314 53.38 -4.63 -11.56
C ARG A 314 52.36 -5.71 -11.95
N ARG A 315 52.31 -6.05 -13.25
CA ARG A 315 51.54 -7.19 -13.77
C ARG A 315 51.94 -8.50 -13.08
N PRO A 316 50.99 -9.35 -12.63
CA PRO A 316 51.27 -10.71 -12.21
C PRO A 316 51.52 -11.63 -13.43
N PRO A 317 52.11 -12.83 -13.25
CA PRO A 317 52.52 -13.69 -14.37
C PRO A 317 51.37 -14.50 -14.99
N GLN A 318 51.53 -14.90 -16.25
CA GLN A 318 50.52 -15.57 -17.09
C GLN A 318 49.95 -16.91 -16.57
N TRP A 319 50.56 -17.55 -15.56
CA TRP A 319 50.00 -18.76 -14.95
C TRP A 319 48.80 -18.49 -14.03
N ALA A 320 48.53 -17.23 -13.68
CA ALA A 320 47.39 -16.84 -12.84
C ALA A 320 46.02 -16.87 -13.56
N GLU A 321 45.99 -16.80 -14.89
CA GLU A 321 44.73 -16.73 -15.67
C GLU A 321 43.96 -18.07 -15.65
N GLY A 322 44.66 -19.21 -15.65
CA GLY A 322 44.03 -20.53 -15.55
C GLY A 322 43.35 -20.82 -14.20
N ALA A 323 43.82 -20.20 -13.11
CA ALA A 323 43.29 -20.46 -11.77
C ALA A 323 41.94 -19.75 -11.49
N MET A 324 41.64 -18.63 -12.16
CA MET A 324 40.37 -17.93 -11.96
C MET A 324 39.17 -18.63 -12.62
N LEU A 325 39.38 -19.42 -13.68
CA LEU A 325 38.31 -20.17 -14.35
C LEU A 325 37.75 -21.30 -13.48
N SER A 326 38.59 -22.01 -12.72
CA SER A 326 38.13 -23.08 -11.82
C SER A 326 37.35 -22.52 -10.61
N SER A 327 37.73 -21.36 -10.09
CA SER A 327 37.05 -20.69 -8.97
C SER A 327 35.62 -20.24 -9.35
N ARG A 328 35.42 -19.70 -10.57
CA ARG A 328 34.10 -19.29 -11.08
C ARG A 328 33.12 -20.47 -11.20
N TYR A 329 33.58 -21.63 -11.67
CA TYR A 329 32.75 -22.86 -11.69
C TYR A 329 32.46 -23.41 -10.29
N CYS A 330 33.35 -23.21 -9.32
CA CYS A 330 33.17 -23.72 -7.96
C CYS A 330 32.05 -22.99 -7.20
N LEU A 331 31.90 -21.68 -7.40
CA LEU A 331 30.82 -20.88 -6.80
C LEU A 331 29.44 -21.26 -7.35
N LEU A 332 29.29 -21.48 -8.66
CA LEU A 332 28.05 -21.96 -9.27
C LEU A 332 27.70 -23.38 -8.78
N ARG A 333 28.69 -24.29 -8.69
CA ARG A 333 28.48 -25.63 -8.08
C ARG A 333 28.13 -25.57 -6.60
N SER A 334 28.67 -24.61 -5.84
CA SER A 334 28.35 -24.39 -4.42
C SER A 334 26.89 -23.97 -4.23
N CYS A 335 26.40 -23.03 -5.05
CA CYS A 335 25.00 -22.61 -5.01
C CYS A 335 24.07 -23.78 -5.36
N CYS A 336 24.26 -24.45 -6.51
CA CYS A 336 23.39 -25.58 -6.89
C CYS A 336 23.47 -26.76 -5.90
N LYS A 337 24.63 -27.04 -5.28
CA LYS A 337 24.73 -28.06 -4.23
C LYS A 337 23.98 -27.67 -2.96
N ARG A 338 23.93 -26.39 -2.56
CA ARG A 338 23.13 -25.96 -1.39
C ARG A 338 21.63 -26.11 -1.64
N THR A 339 21.15 -25.73 -2.82
CA THR A 339 19.73 -25.91 -3.19
C THR A 339 19.34 -27.40 -3.24
N LEU A 340 20.20 -28.27 -3.81
CA LEU A 340 19.95 -29.71 -3.84
C LEU A 340 20.14 -30.41 -2.48
N GLN A 341 21.04 -29.94 -1.60
CA GLN A 341 21.17 -30.47 -0.23
C GLN A 341 20.04 -30.03 0.72
N GLN A 342 19.33 -28.93 0.43
CA GLN A 342 18.10 -28.59 1.17
C GLN A 342 16.94 -29.53 0.82
N GLN A 343 16.83 -30.01 -0.43
CA GLN A 343 15.83 -31.02 -0.79
C GLN A 343 16.19 -32.43 -0.27
N GLY A 344 17.48 -32.74 -0.10
CA GLY A 344 17.96 -34.04 0.40
C GLY A 344 17.82 -34.30 1.91
N ARG A 345 17.32 -33.36 2.71
CA ARG A 345 17.14 -33.51 4.18
C ARG A 345 15.69 -33.75 4.64
N LEU A 346 14.76 -33.96 3.70
CA LEU A 346 13.36 -34.30 4.00
C LEU A 346 13.09 -35.81 4.19
N LEU A 347 14.11 -36.66 4.11
CA LEU A 347 13.99 -38.12 4.22
C LEU A 347 14.92 -38.71 5.29
N HIS A 348 14.67 -38.35 6.56
CA HIS A 348 14.78 -39.24 7.74
C HIS A 348 14.46 -38.47 9.04
N ARG A 349 13.17 -38.30 9.33
CA ARG A 349 12.68 -38.35 10.71
C ARG A 349 11.74 -39.55 10.80
N SER A 350 12.10 -40.51 11.65
CA SER A 350 11.25 -41.65 11.99
C SER A 350 9.98 -41.15 12.66
N LYS A 351 8.83 -41.38 12.02
CA LYS A 351 7.50 -41.16 12.61
C LYS A 351 7.35 -42.02 13.89
N PRO A 352 6.94 -41.44 15.03
CA PRO A 352 5.97 -42.12 15.89
C PRO A 352 4.66 -42.29 15.12
N ALA A 353 3.93 -43.39 15.35
CA ALA A 353 2.85 -43.86 14.48
C ALA A 353 1.79 -42.80 14.12
N ASP A 354 1.29 -42.89 12.88
CA ASP A 354 0.28 -42.00 12.31
C ASP A 354 -1.01 -41.92 13.15
N LYS A 355 -1.29 -40.73 13.69
CA LYS A 355 -2.63 -40.16 13.65
C LYS A 355 -2.65 -39.13 12.53
N CYS A 356 -3.47 -39.38 11.51
CA CYS A 356 -3.76 -38.38 10.48
C CYS A 356 -4.60 -37.26 11.11
N LEU A 357 -3.94 -36.26 11.68
CA LEU A 357 -4.60 -35.06 12.19
C LEU A 357 -5.13 -34.26 11.00
N GLN A 358 -6.45 -34.11 10.94
CA GLN A 358 -7.08 -33.24 9.96
C GLN A 358 -6.64 -31.80 10.23
N LYS A 359 -6.07 -31.13 9.22
CA LYS A 359 -5.75 -29.71 9.32
C LYS A 359 -6.99 -28.91 9.65
N LYS A 360 -6.86 -27.99 10.60
CA LYS A 360 -7.86 -26.95 10.84
C LYS A 360 -7.83 -25.95 9.69
N GLY A 361 -8.94 -25.22 9.52
CA GLY A 361 -8.94 -24.00 8.73
C GLY A 361 -8.73 -22.78 9.62
N LEU A 362 -8.43 -21.64 9.00
CA LEU A 362 -8.09 -20.40 9.71
C LEU A 362 -9.14 -20.05 10.78
N PHE A 363 -8.66 -19.80 12.00
CA PHE A 363 -9.45 -19.49 13.20
C PHE A 363 -10.56 -20.51 13.52
N GLY A 364 -10.40 -21.75 13.08
CA GLY A 364 -11.37 -22.83 13.23
C GLY A 364 -12.46 -22.88 12.16
N VAL A 365 -12.40 -22.03 11.12
CA VAL A 365 -13.35 -22.03 10.01
C VAL A 365 -12.99 -23.14 9.02
N ASP A 366 -13.72 -24.25 9.04
CA ASP A 366 -13.39 -25.47 8.28
C ASP A 366 -13.28 -25.29 6.75
N LEU A 367 -13.94 -24.28 6.16
CA LEU A 367 -13.77 -23.95 4.74
C LEU A 367 -12.36 -23.43 4.43
N LEU A 368 -11.74 -22.69 5.36
CA LEU A 368 -10.48 -21.96 5.15
C LEU A 368 -9.24 -22.80 5.44
N ARG A 369 -9.27 -24.08 5.04
CA ARG A 369 -8.10 -24.99 5.04
C ARG A 369 -7.16 -24.73 3.85
N GLU A 370 -7.71 -24.17 2.77
CA GLU A 370 -7.02 -23.82 1.52
C GLU A 370 -7.50 -22.45 1.01
N PRO A 371 -6.71 -21.72 0.20
CA PRO A 371 -7.10 -20.38 -0.29
C PRO A 371 -8.41 -20.36 -1.07
N SER A 372 -8.72 -21.43 -1.81
CA SER A 372 -9.98 -21.63 -2.55
C SER A 372 -11.23 -21.62 -1.67
N GLY A 373 -11.09 -21.96 -0.38
CA GLY A 373 -12.19 -21.96 0.58
C GLY A 373 -12.82 -20.59 0.83
N PHE A 374 -12.10 -19.51 0.53
CA PHE A 374 -12.64 -18.15 0.57
C PHE A 374 -13.78 -17.95 -0.44
N GLU A 375 -13.69 -18.48 -1.65
CA GLU A 375 -14.75 -18.35 -2.66
C GLU A 375 -16.05 -19.02 -2.18
N GLU A 376 -15.94 -20.16 -1.51
CA GLU A 376 -17.10 -20.87 -0.95
C GLU A 376 -17.67 -20.16 0.28
N LEU A 377 -16.81 -19.61 1.16
CA LEU A 377 -17.24 -18.76 2.25
C LEU A 377 -18.04 -17.55 1.75
N ASN A 378 -17.58 -16.88 0.69
CA ASN A 378 -18.26 -15.72 0.10
C ASN A 378 -19.66 -16.11 -0.43
N LYS A 379 -19.81 -17.29 -1.05
CA LYS A 379 -21.12 -17.80 -1.51
C LYS A 379 -22.06 -18.05 -0.33
N VAL A 380 -21.59 -18.74 0.71
CA VAL A 380 -22.40 -19.06 1.91
C VAL A 380 -22.86 -17.78 2.62
N VAL A 381 -21.95 -16.82 2.81
CA VAL A 381 -22.25 -15.53 3.46
C VAL A 381 -23.20 -14.70 2.61
N ARG A 382 -22.99 -14.59 1.29
CA ARG A 382 -23.92 -13.89 0.37
C ARG A 382 -25.32 -14.53 0.42
N GLN A 383 -25.44 -15.86 0.35
CA GLN A 383 -26.73 -16.56 0.42
C GLN A 383 -27.46 -16.26 1.74
N ARG A 384 -26.81 -16.48 2.88
CA ARG A 384 -27.41 -16.21 4.20
C ARG A 384 -27.78 -14.75 4.41
N SER A 385 -26.97 -13.84 3.87
CA SER A 385 -27.27 -12.40 3.88
C SER A 385 -28.59 -12.13 3.15
N PHE A 386 -28.80 -12.68 1.95
CA PHE A 386 -30.07 -12.52 1.23
C PHE A 386 -31.26 -13.16 1.97
N GLU A 387 -31.09 -14.34 2.57
CA GLU A 387 -32.13 -14.96 3.39
C GLU A 387 -32.53 -14.11 4.62
N LEU A 388 -31.57 -13.41 5.24
CA LEU A 388 -31.82 -12.48 6.34
C LEU A 388 -32.49 -11.19 5.85
N VAL A 389 -32.07 -10.65 4.70
CA VAL A 389 -32.71 -9.50 4.05
C VAL A 389 -34.18 -9.79 3.73
N GLU A 390 -34.51 -10.96 3.17
CA GLU A 390 -35.91 -11.34 2.94
C GLU A 390 -36.73 -11.41 4.24
N LYS A 391 -36.16 -11.95 5.32
CA LYS A 391 -36.83 -12.04 6.64
C LYS A 391 -37.09 -10.67 7.25
N ILE A 392 -36.14 -9.75 7.11
CA ILE A 392 -36.27 -8.35 7.53
C ILE A 392 -37.40 -7.66 6.75
N ILE A 393 -37.36 -7.70 5.41
CA ILE A 393 -38.31 -6.99 4.55
C ILE A 393 -39.73 -7.56 4.68
N ARG A 394 -39.89 -8.89 4.81
CA ARG A 394 -41.21 -9.52 5.01
C ARG A 394 -41.79 -9.34 6.42
N HIS A 395 -41.03 -8.78 7.36
CA HIS A 395 -41.42 -8.43 8.74
C HIS A 395 -42.16 -9.55 9.50
N GLY A 396 -41.42 -10.60 9.89
CA GLY A 396 -41.90 -11.55 10.90
C GLY A 396 -42.11 -10.87 12.27
N LYS A 397 -43.08 -11.35 13.06
CA LYS A 397 -43.32 -10.89 14.45
C LYS A 397 -42.57 -11.70 15.52
N GLU A 398 -41.80 -12.71 15.12
CA GLU A 398 -41.16 -13.67 16.03
C GLU A 398 -39.90 -13.14 16.71
N ARG A 399 -39.19 -12.21 16.06
CA ARG A 399 -37.97 -11.55 16.56
C ARG A 399 -37.98 -10.08 16.21
N LYS A 400 -37.25 -9.27 16.97
CA LYS A 400 -37.14 -7.83 16.73
C LYS A 400 -36.34 -7.55 15.46
N THR A 401 -36.71 -6.50 14.74
CA THR A 401 -36.01 -6.08 13.50
C THR A 401 -34.51 -5.86 13.75
N VAL A 402 -34.15 -5.21 14.87
CA VAL A 402 -32.75 -4.99 15.28
C VAL A 402 -31.95 -6.29 15.47
N GLU A 403 -32.59 -7.37 15.92
CA GLU A 403 -31.92 -8.67 16.13
C GLU A 403 -31.60 -9.35 14.80
N LEU A 404 -32.47 -9.20 13.80
CA LEU A 404 -32.24 -9.70 12.44
C LEU A 404 -31.19 -8.87 11.69
N PHE A 405 -31.17 -7.54 11.87
CA PHE A 405 -30.11 -6.68 11.34
C PHE A 405 -28.74 -6.97 11.95
N ASP A 406 -28.69 -7.23 13.26
CA ASP A 406 -27.44 -7.63 13.91
C ASP A 406 -27.01 -9.07 13.55
N ASP A 407 -27.93 -9.96 13.18
CA ASP A 407 -27.59 -11.25 12.58
C ASP A 407 -26.96 -11.07 11.18
N LEU A 408 -27.53 -10.20 10.35
CA LEU A 408 -26.98 -9.85 9.03
C LEU A 408 -25.59 -9.22 9.15
N SER A 409 -25.43 -8.26 10.06
CA SER A 409 -24.12 -7.65 10.36
C SER A 409 -23.12 -8.68 10.88
N ASN A 410 -23.53 -9.62 11.74
CA ASN A 410 -22.66 -10.67 12.26
C ASN A 410 -22.18 -11.64 11.18
N GLU A 411 -23.07 -12.11 10.29
CA GLU A 411 -22.72 -13.05 9.23
C GLU A 411 -21.66 -12.46 8.28
N ILE A 412 -21.81 -11.19 7.91
CA ILE A 412 -20.85 -10.48 7.05
C ILE A 412 -19.55 -10.16 7.80
N CYS A 413 -19.64 -9.56 9.00
CA CYS A 413 -18.44 -9.16 9.76
C CYS A 413 -17.58 -10.37 10.17
N CYS A 414 -18.16 -11.51 10.54
CA CYS A 414 -17.36 -12.70 10.89
C CYS A 414 -16.50 -13.23 9.72
N ALA A 415 -16.88 -12.96 8.47
CA ALA A 415 -16.08 -13.31 7.30
C ALA A 415 -15.18 -12.15 6.84
N ALA A 416 -15.67 -10.91 6.87
CA ALA A 416 -14.92 -9.73 6.50
C ALA A 416 -13.77 -9.42 7.47
N ASP A 417 -14.03 -9.37 8.79
CA ASP A 417 -13.01 -9.12 9.83
C ASP A 417 -11.89 -10.19 9.75
N LEU A 418 -12.25 -11.45 9.49
CA LEU A 418 -11.31 -12.55 9.26
C LEU A 418 -10.48 -12.36 7.98
N ALA A 419 -11.12 -12.01 6.86
CA ALA A 419 -10.43 -11.74 5.61
C ALA A 419 -9.50 -10.52 5.72
N GLU A 420 -9.89 -9.48 6.46
CA GLU A 420 -9.06 -8.32 6.77
C GLU A 420 -7.79 -8.71 7.52
N CYS A 421 -7.94 -9.47 8.61
CA CYS A 421 -6.80 -10.00 9.36
C CYS A 421 -5.91 -10.90 8.48
N THR A 422 -6.51 -11.71 7.60
CA THR A 422 -5.77 -12.64 6.73
C THR A 422 -4.98 -11.89 5.66
N ARG A 423 -5.58 -10.95 4.92
CA ARG A 423 -4.86 -10.18 3.89
C ARG A 423 -3.75 -9.31 4.47
N SER A 424 -3.92 -8.86 5.71
CA SER A 424 -2.97 -7.97 6.39
C SER A 424 -1.77 -8.70 7.00
N LEU A 425 -1.93 -9.95 7.44
CA LEU A 425 -0.91 -10.66 8.22
C LEU A 425 -0.40 -11.97 7.60
N HIS A 426 -1.19 -12.67 6.78
CA HIS A 426 -0.88 -14.05 6.38
C HIS A 426 0.45 -14.18 5.63
N SER A 427 1.30 -15.13 6.02
CA SER A 427 2.67 -15.27 5.49
C SER A 427 2.76 -15.84 4.07
N ARG A 428 1.74 -16.55 3.59
CA ARG A 428 1.63 -17.01 2.19
C ARG A 428 0.76 -16.07 1.34
N LYS A 429 1.28 -15.69 0.17
CA LYS A 429 0.65 -14.77 -0.78
C LYS A 429 -0.69 -15.26 -1.35
N GLU A 430 -0.85 -16.57 -1.55
CA GLU A 430 -2.08 -17.18 -2.09
C GLU A 430 -3.31 -16.89 -1.21
N PHE A 431 -3.14 -16.98 0.11
CA PHE A 431 -4.19 -16.63 1.09
C PHE A 431 -4.42 -15.13 1.16
N VAL A 432 -3.37 -14.31 1.00
CA VAL A 432 -3.50 -12.84 0.94
C VAL A 432 -4.34 -12.44 -0.27
N GLU A 433 -4.05 -12.97 -1.46
CA GLU A 433 -4.78 -12.66 -2.70
C GLU A 433 -6.24 -13.15 -2.67
N ALA A 434 -6.49 -14.32 -2.07
CA ALA A 434 -7.84 -14.84 -1.86
C ALA A 434 -8.64 -13.98 -0.85
N ALA A 435 -8.00 -13.55 0.23
CA ALA A 435 -8.61 -12.67 1.23
C ALA A 435 -8.83 -11.23 0.71
N GLU A 436 -7.92 -10.68 -0.10
CA GLU A 436 -8.11 -9.40 -0.81
C GLU A 436 -9.29 -9.46 -1.78
N THR A 437 -9.44 -10.58 -2.51
CA THR A 437 -10.59 -10.80 -3.40
C THR A 437 -11.90 -10.87 -2.60
N SER A 438 -11.89 -11.56 -1.47
CA SER A 438 -13.05 -11.68 -0.58
C SER A 438 -13.42 -10.37 0.11
N MET A 439 -12.44 -9.55 0.48
CA MET A 439 -12.69 -8.22 1.02
C MET A 439 -13.41 -7.33 0.01
N ARG A 440 -13.06 -7.43 -1.28
CA ARG A 440 -13.78 -6.75 -2.37
C ARG A 440 -15.23 -7.26 -2.49
N ASP A 441 -15.42 -8.58 -2.50
CA ASP A 441 -16.76 -9.21 -2.51
C ASP A 441 -17.65 -8.71 -1.35
N PHE A 442 -17.09 -8.62 -0.14
CA PHE A 442 -17.83 -8.15 1.03
C PHE A 442 -18.06 -6.64 1.03
N THR A 443 -17.14 -5.83 0.50
CA THR A 443 -17.36 -4.38 0.33
C THR A 443 -18.51 -4.13 -0.64
N GLU A 444 -18.51 -4.79 -1.81
CA GLU A 444 -19.61 -4.71 -2.78
C GLU A 444 -20.95 -5.17 -2.18
N LEU A 445 -20.95 -6.22 -1.34
CA LEU A 445 -22.14 -6.69 -0.64
C LEU A 445 -22.66 -5.64 0.36
N VAL A 446 -21.78 -5.06 1.19
CA VAL A 446 -22.16 -4.05 2.19
C VAL A 446 -22.66 -2.77 1.51
N GLU A 447 -22.04 -2.32 0.43
CA GLU A 447 -22.51 -1.16 -0.35
C GLU A 447 -23.90 -1.40 -0.96
N SER A 448 -24.14 -2.60 -1.51
CA SER A 448 -25.45 -3.03 -2.01
C SER A 448 -26.52 -3.04 -0.92
N LEU A 449 -26.17 -3.50 0.29
CA LEU A 449 -27.08 -3.50 1.44
C LEU A 449 -27.35 -2.08 1.97
N ASN A 450 -26.31 -1.25 2.11
CA ASN A 450 -26.41 0.13 2.60
C ASN A 450 -27.12 1.09 1.62
N THR A 451 -27.33 0.67 0.37
CA THR A 451 -28.12 1.40 -0.65
C THR A 451 -29.52 0.82 -0.84
N ASN A 452 -29.87 -0.27 -0.15
CA ASN A 452 -31.20 -0.88 -0.22
C ASN A 452 -32.24 -0.08 0.60
N THR A 453 -33.18 0.56 -0.10
CA THR A 453 -34.20 1.41 0.51
C THR A 453 -35.19 0.65 1.38
N ASP A 454 -35.49 -0.60 1.05
CA ASP A 454 -36.46 -1.42 1.78
C ASP A 454 -35.91 -1.84 3.15
N LEU A 455 -34.61 -2.15 3.22
CA LEU A 455 -33.91 -2.35 4.49
C LEU A 455 -33.94 -1.10 5.37
N TYR A 456 -33.56 0.06 4.83
CA TYR A 456 -33.61 1.33 5.57
C TYR A 456 -35.02 1.65 6.06
N MET A 457 -36.05 1.44 5.23
CA MET A 457 -37.45 1.67 5.62
C MET A 457 -37.93 0.66 6.66
N ALA A 458 -37.58 -0.63 6.56
CA ALA A 458 -37.90 -1.63 7.57
C ALA A 458 -37.29 -1.27 8.94
N LEU A 459 -35.99 -0.92 8.95
CA LEU A 459 -35.27 -0.46 10.13
C LEU A 459 -35.93 0.78 10.76
N LYS A 460 -36.23 1.79 9.94
CA LYS A 460 -36.87 3.05 10.36
C LYS A 460 -38.29 2.86 10.88
N ASN A 461 -39.07 2.00 10.25
CA ASN A 461 -40.43 1.67 10.69
C ASN A 461 -40.44 0.88 12.00
N SER A 462 -39.42 0.03 12.24
CA SER A 462 -39.31 -0.77 13.49
C SER A 462 -39.24 0.09 14.76
N LEU A 463 -38.62 1.28 14.70
CA LEU A 463 -38.60 2.24 15.81
C LEU A 463 -40.02 2.70 16.25
N ILE A 464 -41.01 2.58 15.36
CA ILE A 464 -42.41 2.93 15.62
C ILE A 464 -43.22 1.67 15.92
N SER A 465 -43.10 0.61 15.10
CA SER A 465 -43.91 -0.61 15.24
C SER A 465 -43.52 -1.49 16.43
N GLU A 466 -42.24 -1.51 16.81
CA GLU A 466 -41.72 -2.33 17.92
C GLU A 466 -41.49 -1.52 19.21
N LYS A 467 -41.79 -0.21 19.19
CA LYS A 467 -41.41 0.80 20.21
C LYS A 467 -41.49 0.33 21.66
N ASP A 468 -42.62 -0.25 22.06
CA ASP A 468 -42.88 -0.66 23.45
C ASP A 468 -42.09 -1.91 23.89
N SER A 469 -41.54 -2.66 22.93
CA SER A 469 -40.69 -3.83 23.18
C SER A 469 -39.19 -3.52 23.20
N LEU A 470 -38.77 -2.41 22.58
CA LEU A 470 -37.36 -2.07 22.40
C LEU A 470 -36.74 -1.59 23.72
N THR A 471 -35.63 -2.20 24.13
CA THR A 471 -34.78 -1.70 25.23
C THR A 471 -33.98 -0.46 24.80
N ASP A 472 -33.34 0.23 25.74
CA ASP A 472 -32.48 1.37 25.41
C ASP A 472 -31.28 0.97 24.54
N VAL A 473 -30.74 -0.23 24.76
CA VAL A 473 -29.69 -0.84 23.91
C VAL A 473 -30.23 -1.14 22.52
N ASP A 474 -31.41 -1.78 22.43
CA ASP A 474 -32.06 -2.07 21.14
C ASP A 474 -32.27 -0.76 20.33
N ARG A 475 -32.76 0.30 20.98
CA ARG A 475 -32.94 1.61 20.35
C ARG A 475 -31.61 2.23 19.93
N ARG A 476 -30.56 2.18 20.76
CA ARG A 476 -29.25 2.73 20.39
C ARG A 476 -28.66 2.00 19.18
N THR A 477 -28.68 0.67 19.17
CA THR A 477 -28.19 -0.13 18.03
C THR A 477 -28.97 0.16 16.74
N LEU A 478 -30.30 0.35 16.81
CA LEU A 478 -31.10 0.82 15.67
C LEU A 478 -30.65 2.20 15.14
N HIS A 479 -30.38 3.16 16.03
CA HIS A 479 -29.90 4.49 15.60
C HIS A 479 -28.50 4.46 15.00
N LEU A 480 -27.61 3.56 15.46
CA LEU A 480 -26.28 3.38 14.86
C LEU A 480 -26.39 2.79 13.44
N PHE A 481 -27.18 1.72 13.25
CA PHE A 481 -27.44 1.19 11.90
C PHE A 481 -28.08 2.25 10.97
N LEU A 482 -29.07 3.01 11.46
CA LEU A 482 -29.65 4.12 10.68
C LEU A 482 -28.62 5.19 10.31
N ALA A 483 -27.70 5.51 11.23
CA ALA A 483 -26.63 6.45 10.96
C ALA A 483 -25.64 5.92 9.91
N ASP A 484 -25.37 4.61 9.84
CA ASP A 484 -24.53 4.02 8.80
C ASP A 484 -25.20 4.10 7.41
N PHE A 485 -26.49 3.75 7.33
CA PHE A 485 -27.32 3.94 6.13
C PHE A 485 -27.33 5.42 5.67
N GLU A 486 -27.51 6.34 6.62
CA GLU A 486 -27.55 7.77 6.33
C GLU A 486 -26.16 8.33 5.99
N GLN A 487 -25.09 7.76 6.56
CA GLN A 487 -23.71 8.04 6.16
C GLN A 487 -23.40 7.59 4.73
N SER A 488 -24.05 6.54 4.21
CA SER A 488 -24.01 6.14 2.78
C SER A 488 -24.93 7.00 1.89
N GLY A 489 -25.60 8.03 2.43
CA GLY A 489 -26.41 8.96 1.65
C GLY A 489 -27.77 8.39 1.20
N ILE A 490 -28.25 7.27 1.75
CA ILE A 490 -29.48 6.62 1.26
C ILE A 490 -30.71 7.53 1.37
N HIS A 491 -30.76 8.35 2.43
CA HIS A 491 -31.82 9.33 2.71
C HIS A 491 -31.86 10.52 1.74
N LEU A 492 -30.83 10.71 0.92
CA LEU A 492 -30.75 11.80 -0.05
C LEU A 492 -31.63 11.52 -1.29
N PRO A 493 -32.23 12.55 -1.92
CA PRO A 493 -32.83 12.42 -3.25
C PRO A 493 -31.82 11.94 -4.29
N ASP A 494 -32.26 11.21 -5.32
CA ASP A 494 -31.39 10.49 -6.25
C ASP A 494 -30.26 11.34 -6.86
N ALA A 495 -30.56 12.57 -7.32
CA ALA A 495 -29.54 13.49 -7.86
C ALA A 495 -28.47 13.90 -6.84
N LYS A 496 -28.83 14.02 -5.55
CA LYS A 496 -27.87 14.24 -4.46
C LYS A 496 -27.13 12.95 -4.09
N ARG A 497 -27.77 11.79 -4.24
CA ARG A 497 -27.13 10.49 -4.00
C ARG A 497 -26.05 10.18 -5.05
N GLU A 498 -26.27 10.56 -6.31
CA GLU A 498 -25.27 10.46 -7.38
C GLU A 498 -24.04 11.34 -7.10
N GLU A 499 -24.24 12.61 -6.68
CA GLU A 499 -23.14 13.47 -6.24
C GLU A 499 -22.43 12.89 -5.00
N PHE A 500 -23.17 12.31 -4.06
CA PHE A 500 -22.62 11.69 -2.84
C PHE A 500 -21.70 10.51 -3.17
N VAL A 501 -22.13 9.60 -4.05
CA VAL A 501 -21.33 8.46 -4.52
C VAL A 501 -20.06 8.94 -5.23
N THR A 502 -20.20 9.94 -6.12
CA THR A 502 -19.07 10.56 -6.83
C THR A 502 -18.03 11.13 -5.86
N LEU A 503 -18.47 11.94 -4.89
CA LEU A 503 -17.60 12.54 -3.87
C LEU A 503 -16.94 11.49 -2.97
N SER A 504 -17.66 10.41 -2.63
CA SER A 504 -17.12 9.32 -1.79
C SER A 504 -15.99 8.57 -2.51
N SER A 505 -16.15 8.29 -3.81
CA SER A 505 -15.11 7.71 -4.64
C SER A 505 -13.89 8.63 -4.76
N GLU A 506 -14.10 9.94 -4.99
CA GLU A 506 -12.99 10.90 -5.02
C GLU A 506 -12.24 11.04 -3.68
N ILE A 507 -12.94 10.91 -2.54
CA ILE A 507 -12.32 10.90 -1.20
C ILE A 507 -11.45 9.66 -1.02
N PHE A 508 -11.92 8.49 -1.46
CA PHE A 508 -11.15 7.24 -1.39
C PHE A 508 -9.88 7.31 -2.25
N ASP A 509 -10.00 7.78 -3.50
CA ASP A 509 -8.88 7.95 -4.42
C ASP A 509 -7.85 8.95 -3.88
N ALA A 510 -8.30 10.15 -3.46
CA ALA A 510 -7.43 11.19 -2.94
C ALA A 510 -6.75 10.76 -1.61
N GLY A 511 -7.47 10.04 -0.74
CA GLY A 511 -6.92 9.47 0.48
C GLY A 511 -5.83 8.42 0.20
N THR A 512 -6.08 7.52 -0.75
CA THR A 512 -5.10 6.50 -1.18
C THR A 512 -3.85 7.14 -1.78
N GLN A 513 -4.03 8.13 -2.66
CA GLN A 513 -2.92 8.90 -3.26
C GLN A 513 -2.11 9.66 -2.19
N PHE A 514 -2.78 10.28 -1.22
CA PHE A 514 -2.13 10.99 -0.13
C PHE A 514 -1.27 10.07 0.73
N THR A 515 -1.76 8.89 1.11
CA THR A 515 -0.99 7.90 1.90
C THR A 515 0.27 7.44 1.15
N ILE A 516 0.15 7.12 -0.14
CA ILE A 516 1.31 6.76 -0.98
C ILE A 516 2.32 7.92 -1.09
N GLY A 517 1.83 9.16 -1.20
CA GLY A 517 2.68 10.36 -1.21
C GLY A 517 3.39 10.60 0.13
N ALA A 518 2.71 10.35 1.24
CA ALA A 518 3.21 10.55 2.61
C ALA A 518 4.37 9.62 2.98
N GLU A 519 4.39 8.40 2.42
CA GLU A 519 5.47 7.41 2.63
C GLU A 519 6.65 7.58 1.66
N ARG A 520 6.49 8.36 0.58
CA ARG A 520 7.49 8.51 -0.49
C ARG A 520 8.82 9.09 0.06
N PRO A 521 9.96 8.37 -0.06
CA PRO A 521 11.22 8.84 0.51
C PRO A 521 11.86 9.93 -0.37
N VAL A 522 12.63 10.84 0.24
CA VAL A 522 13.10 12.06 -0.44
C VAL A 522 14.41 11.81 -1.18
N LYS A 523 14.50 12.24 -2.46
CA LYS A 523 15.72 12.11 -3.27
C LYS A 523 16.77 13.13 -2.81
N VAL A 524 17.99 12.67 -2.53
CA VAL A 524 19.10 13.53 -2.09
C VAL A 524 20.13 13.73 -3.21
N SER A 525 20.53 14.98 -3.47
CA SER A 525 21.53 15.28 -4.50
C SER A 525 22.95 14.85 -4.09
N PHE A 526 23.84 14.64 -5.07
CA PHE A 526 25.24 14.28 -4.78
C PHE A 526 25.95 15.30 -3.88
N VAL A 527 25.69 16.58 -4.09
CA VAL A 527 26.30 17.69 -3.34
C VAL A 527 25.90 17.65 -1.87
N GLU A 528 24.60 17.53 -1.58
CA GLU A 528 24.09 17.44 -0.21
C GLU A 528 24.64 16.21 0.53
N ARG A 529 24.72 15.05 -0.14
CA ARG A 529 25.28 13.82 0.46
C ARG A 529 26.72 14.02 0.93
N LYS A 530 27.53 14.74 0.15
CA LYS A 530 28.92 15.09 0.51
C LYS A 530 28.97 16.16 1.59
N GLN A 531 28.11 17.18 1.53
CA GLN A 531 28.07 18.27 2.50
C GLN A 531 27.67 17.81 3.91
N TYR A 532 26.69 16.91 4.02
CA TYR A 532 26.12 16.48 5.32
C TYR A 532 26.59 15.09 5.78
N GLY A 533 27.42 14.39 4.99
CA GLY A 533 28.03 13.10 5.36
C GLY A 533 27.03 11.96 5.51
N VAL A 534 25.92 11.99 4.75
CA VAL A 534 24.75 11.11 4.96
C VAL A 534 24.73 9.85 4.11
N ASP A 535 25.72 9.60 3.23
CA ASP A 535 25.76 8.42 2.34
C ASP A 535 25.52 7.07 3.07
N ARG A 536 25.89 6.96 4.35
CA ARG A 536 25.69 5.77 5.22
C ARG A 536 24.27 5.58 5.78
N PHE A 537 23.40 6.59 5.68
CA PHE A 537 22.04 6.59 6.24
C PHE A 537 20.93 6.56 5.17
N LEU A 538 21.30 6.48 3.89
CA LEU A 538 20.39 6.52 2.76
C LEU A 538 20.15 5.12 2.19
N THR A 539 18.94 4.83 1.72
CA THR A 539 18.60 3.52 1.15
C THR A 539 19.10 3.38 -0.30
N ASN A 540 19.67 2.21 -0.61
CA ASN A 540 20.31 1.88 -1.90
C ASN A 540 19.26 1.41 -2.93
N PRO A 541 19.44 1.53 -4.27
CA PRO A 541 20.62 2.01 -5.01
C PRO A 541 20.72 3.53 -5.20
N TYR A 542 19.61 4.25 -5.04
CA TYR A 542 19.48 5.65 -5.51
C TYR A 542 19.71 6.70 -4.41
N ARG A 543 19.98 6.27 -3.18
CA ARG A 543 20.31 7.08 -1.99
C ARG A 543 19.19 8.06 -1.62
N TYR A 544 18.04 7.50 -1.24
CA TYR A 544 16.90 8.25 -0.72
C TYR A 544 16.98 8.42 0.82
N LEU A 545 16.43 9.54 1.31
CA LEU A 545 16.22 9.83 2.72
C LEU A 545 14.83 9.32 3.14
N SER A 546 14.79 8.26 3.95
CA SER A 546 13.55 7.62 4.41
C SER A 546 13.07 8.09 5.79
N ASN A 547 13.91 8.81 6.55
CA ASN A 547 13.59 9.33 7.88
C ASN A 547 14.34 10.67 8.14
N PRO A 548 13.92 11.50 9.11
CA PRO A 548 14.50 12.82 9.34
C PRO A 548 15.87 12.84 10.06
N LEU A 549 16.49 11.68 10.33
CA LEU A 549 17.77 11.53 11.05
C LEU A 549 17.83 12.27 12.40
N ALA A 550 16.70 12.33 13.11
CA ALA A 550 16.49 13.16 14.28
C ALA A 550 17.41 12.84 15.49
N ILE A 551 18.03 11.67 15.54
CA ILE A 551 19.02 11.28 16.58
C ILE A 551 20.49 11.49 16.16
N SER A 552 20.76 12.06 14.98
CA SER A 552 22.13 12.31 14.50
C SER A 552 22.86 13.28 15.42
N MET A 553 24.11 12.99 15.79
CA MET A 553 24.90 13.88 16.68
C MET A 553 25.18 15.26 16.06
N CYS A 554 25.27 15.34 14.73
CA CYS A 554 25.57 16.59 14.04
C CYS A 554 24.28 17.42 13.85
N ARG A 555 24.16 18.57 14.53
CA ARG A 555 23.00 19.46 14.42
C ARG A 555 22.76 19.96 12.99
N LYS A 556 23.81 20.29 12.26
CA LYS A 556 23.71 20.68 10.83
C LYS A 556 23.06 19.58 9.99
N THR A 557 23.42 18.32 10.25
CA THR A 557 22.83 17.16 9.58
C THR A 557 21.38 16.92 10.02
N ARG A 558 21.04 17.04 11.33
CA ARG A 558 19.65 16.97 11.81
C ARG A 558 18.77 18.03 11.15
N ARG A 559 19.18 19.30 11.23
CA ARG A 559 18.46 20.44 10.65
C ARG A 559 18.22 20.29 9.15
N TRP A 560 19.26 19.91 8.40
CA TRP A 560 19.12 19.66 6.97
C TRP A 560 18.19 18.47 6.69
N ALA A 561 18.38 17.32 7.36
CA ALA A 561 17.61 16.12 7.11
C ALA A 561 16.12 16.32 7.45
N HIS A 562 15.79 16.91 8.59
CA HIS A 562 14.43 17.27 8.98
C HIS A 562 13.76 18.18 7.94
N ASN A 563 14.40 19.30 7.60
CA ASN A 563 13.85 20.30 6.67
C ASN A 563 13.79 19.80 5.22
N THR A 564 14.54 18.76 4.87
CA THR A 564 14.51 18.08 3.57
C THR A 564 13.42 17.01 3.53
N TYR A 565 13.27 16.25 4.62
CA TYR A 565 12.29 15.18 4.76
C TYR A 565 10.84 15.71 4.82
N PHE A 566 10.63 16.78 5.59
CA PHE A 566 9.35 17.49 5.73
C PHE A 566 9.24 18.74 4.86
N LYS A 567 9.97 18.80 3.74
CA LYS A 567 9.85 19.92 2.79
C LYS A 567 8.47 19.91 2.11
N HIS A 568 7.84 21.08 1.99
CA HIS A 568 6.64 21.26 1.16
C HIS A 568 6.79 20.65 -0.25
N ASN A 569 5.75 19.95 -0.68
CA ASN A 569 5.64 19.30 -1.98
C ASN A 569 4.29 19.67 -2.63
N ASP A 570 4.34 20.26 -3.82
CA ASP A 570 3.16 20.80 -4.51
C ASP A 570 2.17 19.69 -4.96
N GLU A 571 2.67 18.50 -5.33
CA GLU A 571 1.83 17.34 -5.68
C GLU A 571 1.01 16.87 -4.46
N GLN A 572 1.65 16.83 -3.28
CA GLN A 572 1.05 16.39 -2.03
C GLN A 572 0.13 17.43 -1.40
N GLU A 573 0.47 18.73 -1.53
CA GLU A 573 -0.45 19.84 -1.21
C GLU A 573 -1.73 19.74 -2.07
N ALA A 574 -1.59 19.59 -3.39
CA ALA A 574 -2.74 19.47 -4.29
C ALA A 574 -3.61 18.23 -3.97
N THR A 575 -2.98 17.11 -3.63
CA THR A 575 -3.68 15.87 -3.23
C THR A 575 -4.45 16.06 -1.91
N LEU A 576 -3.85 16.72 -0.92
CA LEU A 576 -4.52 17.03 0.35
C LEU A 576 -5.66 18.04 0.15
N VAL A 577 -5.44 19.12 -0.61
CA VAL A 577 -6.49 20.11 -0.92
C VAL A 577 -7.66 19.46 -1.66
N ARG A 578 -7.41 18.51 -2.57
CA ARG A 578 -8.47 17.71 -3.21
C ARG A 578 -9.27 16.90 -2.19
N LEU A 579 -8.61 16.15 -1.31
CA LEU A 579 -9.26 15.37 -0.24
C LEU A 579 -10.16 16.25 0.64
N ILE A 580 -9.64 17.40 1.09
CA ILE A 580 -10.39 18.34 1.94
C ILE A 580 -11.55 18.98 1.16
N SER A 581 -11.37 19.33 -0.12
CA SER A 581 -12.44 19.86 -0.98
C SER A 581 -13.60 18.89 -1.12
N CYS A 582 -13.32 17.62 -1.42
CA CYS A 582 -14.36 16.60 -1.56
C CYS A 582 -15.09 16.35 -0.23
N ARG A 583 -14.36 16.29 0.90
CA ARG A 583 -14.93 16.18 2.25
C ARG A 583 -15.81 17.36 2.64
N HIS A 584 -15.36 18.58 2.35
CA HIS A 584 -16.11 19.80 2.62
C HIS A 584 -17.41 19.85 1.80
N ARG A 585 -17.37 19.50 0.51
CA ARG A 585 -18.57 19.36 -0.33
C ARG A 585 -19.53 18.27 0.17
N LEU A 586 -19.01 17.10 0.56
CA LEU A 586 -19.82 15.99 1.06
C LEU A 586 -20.57 16.35 2.35
N ALA A 587 -19.93 17.10 3.25
CA ALA A 587 -20.57 17.62 4.46
C ALA A 587 -21.77 18.53 4.13
N HIS A 588 -21.58 19.51 3.24
CA HIS A 588 -22.64 20.42 2.80
C HIS A 588 -23.78 19.69 2.08
N LEU A 589 -23.45 18.72 1.23
CA LEU A 589 -24.42 17.89 0.52
C LEU A 589 -25.34 17.11 1.48
N THR A 590 -24.78 16.64 2.60
CA THR A 590 -25.46 15.92 3.69
C THR A 590 -26.03 16.84 4.79
N GLY A 591 -25.96 18.15 4.63
CA GLY A 591 -26.61 19.13 5.53
C GLY A 591 -25.78 19.56 6.75
N PHE A 592 -24.47 19.26 6.78
CA PHE A 592 -23.55 19.69 7.83
C PHE A 592 -22.74 20.92 7.40
N GLU A 593 -22.41 21.79 8.35
CA GLU A 593 -21.60 22.99 8.13
C GLU A 593 -20.13 22.68 7.76
N SER A 594 -19.58 21.58 8.27
CA SER A 594 -18.22 21.14 7.94
C SER A 594 -18.06 19.62 8.09
N TYR A 595 -16.96 19.08 7.57
CA TYR A 595 -16.67 17.65 7.71
C TYR A 595 -16.43 17.28 9.18
N ALA A 596 -15.84 18.18 9.97
CA ALA A 596 -15.72 18.02 11.42
C ALA A 596 -17.09 17.97 12.14
N HIS A 597 -18.07 18.77 11.74
CA HIS A 597 -19.43 18.67 12.30
C HIS A 597 -20.09 17.32 12.01
N ARG A 598 -19.84 16.73 10.83
CA ARG A 598 -20.34 15.39 10.46
C ARG A 598 -19.59 14.28 11.19
N ALA A 599 -18.27 14.35 11.27
CA ALA A 599 -17.43 13.29 11.83
C ALA A 599 -17.61 13.12 13.36
N GLN A 600 -18.06 14.16 14.05
CA GLN A 600 -18.12 14.23 15.52
C GLN A 600 -19.39 13.59 16.10
N GLN A 601 -20.32 13.12 15.27
CA GLN A 601 -21.52 12.42 15.73
C GLN A 601 -21.14 11.20 16.59
N PHE A 602 -21.88 11.03 17.69
CA PHE A 602 -21.70 9.97 18.71
C PHE A 602 -20.37 9.97 19.48
N SER A 603 -19.43 10.90 19.22
CA SER A 603 -18.23 11.11 20.05
C SER A 603 -18.58 11.61 21.46
N LEU A 604 -17.66 11.45 22.42
CA LEU A 604 -17.80 11.91 23.79
C LEU A 604 -17.99 13.43 23.88
N LEU A 605 -17.28 14.20 23.06
CA LEU A 605 -17.40 15.67 23.03
C LEU A 605 -18.59 16.16 22.18
N THR A 606 -19.22 15.28 21.40
CA THR A 606 -20.47 15.44 20.62
C THR A 606 -20.47 16.44 19.46
N ASN A 607 -19.60 17.45 19.45
CA ASN A 607 -19.58 18.50 18.42
C ASN A 607 -18.19 19.17 18.27
N TYR A 608 -18.04 19.96 17.21
CA TYR A 608 -16.80 20.68 16.88
C TYR A 608 -16.40 21.69 17.97
N ASP A 609 -17.33 22.51 18.47
CA ASP A 609 -17.02 23.56 19.45
C ASP A 609 -16.43 22.99 20.75
N ASN A 610 -17.00 21.90 21.25
CA ASN A 610 -16.49 21.21 22.43
C ASN A 610 -15.09 20.63 22.22
N ALA A 611 -14.82 20.05 21.04
CA ALA A 611 -13.49 19.56 20.68
C ALA A 611 -12.47 20.70 20.53
N HIS A 612 -12.85 21.80 19.89
CA HIS A 612 -12.01 23.00 19.75
C HIS A 612 -11.74 23.65 21.12
N ASN A 613 -12.75 23.79 21.98
CA ASN A 613 -12.63 24.33 23.34
C ASN A 613 -11.75 23.45 24.24
N PHE A 614 -11.85 22.12 24.12
CA PHE A 614 -10.97 21.17 24.80
C PHE A 614 -9.50 21.37 24.38
N LEU A 615 -9.21 21.37 23.07
CA LEU A 615 -7.85 21.51 22.54
C LEU A 615 -7.22 22.87 22.86
N THR A 616 -7.97 23.96 22.68
CA THR A 616 -7.49 25.32 23.02
C THR A 616 -7.29 25.50 24.52
N SER A 617 -8.10 24.85 25.36
CA SER A 617 -7.90 24.82 26.81
C SER A 617 -6.61 24.08 27.20
N ILE A 618 -6.34 22.90 26.63
CA ILE A 618 -5.07 22.17 26.81
C ILE A 618 -3.88 23.04 26.37
N ILE A 619 -3.94 23.63 25.17
CA ILE A 619 -2.88 24.49 24.63
C ILE A 619 -2.59 25.67 25.57
N LYS A 620 -3.64 26.31 26.11
CA LYS A 620 -3.50 27.43 27.04
C LYS A 620 -2.93 26.98 28.39
N SER A 621 -3.36 25.84 28.91
CA SER A 621 -3.03 25.41 30.28
C SER A 621 -1.73 24.63 30.42
N CYS A 622 -1.30 23.89 29.39
CA CYS A 622 -0.08 23.09 29.42
C CYS A 622 1.15 23.87 28.93
N ARG A 623 0.97 24.99 28.21
CA ARG A 623 2.05 25.89 27.76
C ARG A 623 3.06 26.23 28.85
N PRO A 624 2.70 26.68 30.07
CA PRO A 624 3.68 27.04 31.09
C PRO A 624 4.55 25.86 31.55
N ALA A 625 4.08 24.61 31.42
CA ALA A 625 4.86 23.42 31.72
C ALA A 625 5.83 23.08 30.58
N ALA A 626 5.35 23.13 29.34
CA ALA A 626 6.18 22.92 28.16
C ALA A 626 7.26 24.00 27.96
N GLU A 627 6.99 25.26 28.34
CA GLU A 627 7.99 26.34 28.31
C GLU A 627 9.13 26.12 29.32
N ARG A 628 8.84 25.53 30.49
CA ARG A 628 9.87 25.13 31.47
C ARG A 628 10.69 23.95 30.98
N GLU A 629 10.02 22.94 30.41
CA GLU A 629 10.69 21.81 29.75
C GLU A 629 11.58 22.26 28.58
N LEU A 630 11.12 23.21 27.76
CA LEU A 630 11.89 23.80 26.66
C LEU A 630 13.11 24.58 27.17
N ALA A 631 13.00 25.25 28.32
CA ALA A 631 14.14 25.91 28.95
C ALA A 631 15.22 24.89 29.42
N VAL A 632 14.81 23.72 29.93
CA VAL A 632 15.75 22.61 30.22
C VAL A 632 16.41 22.10 28.93
N LEU A 633 15.67 21.92 27.84
CA LEU A 633 16.26 21.53 26.55
C LEU A 633 17.21 22.60 25.97
N LEU A 634 16.93 23.88 26.21
CA LEU A 634 17.81 24.99 25.80
C LEU A 634 19.13 24.99 26.60
N ASP A 635 19.09 24.68 27.90
CA ASP A 635 20.30 24.49 28.71
C ASP A 635 21.15 23.32 28.18
N VAL A 636 20.53 22.14 27.96
CA VAL A 636 21.18 20.96 27.35
C VAL A 636 21.80 21.30 25.99
N LEU A 637 21.08 22.08 25.17
CA LEU A 637 21.57 22.54 23.87
C LEU A 637 22.78 23.48 24.01
N SER A 638 22.80 24.37 24.99
CA SER A 638 23.90 25.32 25.22
C SER A 638 25.20 24.61 25.62
N GLN A 639 25.09 23.51 26.39
CA GLN A 639 26.21 22.64 26.76
C GLN A 639 26.73 21.84 25.54
N CYS A 640 25.85 21.46 24.62
CA CYS A 640 26.20 20.74 23.39
C CYS A 640 26.77 21.66 22.28
N GLU A 641 26.21 22.85 22.10
CA GLU A 641 26.61 23.82 21.05
C GLU A 641 26.60 25.27 21.56
N THR A 642 27.79 25.82 21.77
CA THR A 642 28.05 27.18 22.32
C THR A 642 27.58 28.37 21.48
N LYS A 643 26.85 28.15 20.38
CA LYS A 643 26.35 29.19 19.44
C LYS A 643 24.85 29.05 19.14
N ALA A 644 24.12 28.25 19.90
CA ALA A 644 22.71 27.97 19.70
C ALA A 644 21.84 28.81 20.65
N GLU A 645 21.07 29.75 20.11
CA GLU A 645 20.19 30.63 20.91
C GLU A 645 18.75 30.08 21.05
N LEU A 646 18.32 29.21 20.13
CA LEU A 646 16.99 28.59 20.12
C LEU A 646 17.09 27.09 19.80
N VAL A 647 16.18 26.33 20.40
CA VAL A 647 15.92 24.91 20.08
C VAL A 647 15.10 24.85 18.79
N GLY A 648 15.51 24.04 17.81
CA GLY A 648 14.71 23.80 16.59
C GLY A 648 13.91 22.51 16.65
N GLU A 649 12.94 22.35 15.75
CA GLU A 649 12.13 21.11 15.62
C GLU A 649 13.01 19.85 15.50
N TRP A 650 14.09 19.97 14.74
CA TRP A 650 15.10 18.93 14.51
C TRP A 650 16.02 18.66 15.72
N ASP A 651 15.92 19.43 16.80
CA ASP A 651 16.72 19.25 18.01
C ASP A 651 15.95 18.50 19.11
N LEU A 652 14.61 18.63 19.17
CA LEU A 652 13.78 18.10 20.26
C LEU A 652 14.07 16.63 20.60
N GLN A 653 13.92 15.71 19.64
CA GLN A 653 14.14 14.28 19.88
C GLN A 653 15.59 13.95 20.31
N TYR A 654 16.59 14.68 19.79
CA TYR A 654 17.99 14.49 20.14
C TYR A 654 18.29 14.96 21.57
N LEU A 655 17.82 16.15 21.92
CA LEU A 655 18.03 16.76 23.24
C LEU A 655 17.28 15.97 24.33
N CYS A 656 16.04 15.56 24.09
CA CYS A 656 15.30 14.68 25.00
C CYS A 656 16.02 13.33 25.21
N SER A 657 16.61 12.75 24.16
CA SER A 657 17.37 11.51 24.24
C SER A 657 18.65 11.66 25.07
N ILE A 658 19.45 12.70 24.81
CA ILE A 658 20.65 13.02 25.60
C ILE A 658 20.29 13.29 27.05
N TYR A 659 19.27 14.11 27.30
CA TYR A 659 18.82 14.39 28.66
C TYR A 659 18.46 13.11 29.39
N ARG A 660 17.63 12.24 28.79
CA ARG A 660 17.20 10.98 29.41
C ARG A 660 18.40 10.09 29.75
N GLN A 661 19.37 9.95 28.84
CA GLN A 661 20.59 9.17 29.06
C GLN A 661 21.46 9.74 30.20
N LYS A 662 21.52 11.06 30.36
CA LYS A 662 22.35 11.74 31.37
C LYS A 662 21.67 11.83 32.73
N ALA A 663 20.35 12.01 32.76
CA ALA A 663 19.55 12.14 33.97
C ALA A 663 19.26 10.79 34.65
N TYR A 664 18.98 9.75 33.86
CA TYR A 664 18.49 8.46 34.36
C TYR A 664 19.41 7.27 34.02
N GLY A 665 20.55 7.53 33.36
CA GLY A 665 21.47 6.51 32.90
C GLY A 665 21.00 5.76 31.65
N ASP A 666 21.65 4.63 31.34
CA ASP A 666 21.27 3.81 30.20
C ASP A 666 20.10 2.86 30.54
N THR A 667 18.88 3.34 30.33
CA THR A 667 17.65 2.56 30.55
C THR A 667 17.53 1.36 29.61
N HIS A 668 18.30 1.26 28.52
CA HIS A 668 18.34 0.07 27.68
C HIS A 668 18.83 -1.16 28.46
N VAL A 669 19.71 -0.98 29.46
CA VAL A 669 20.19 -2.07 30.33
C VAL A 669 19.05 -2.70 31.14
N LEU A 670 17.96 -1.97 31.38
CA LEU A 670 16.81 -2.46 32.15
C LEU A 670 15.90 -3.42 31.34
N SER A 671 16.05 -3.50 30.02
CA SER A 671 15.36 -4.49 29.17
C SER A 671 15.60 -5.94 29.61
N LYS A 672 16.73 -6.23 30.27
CA LYS A 672 17.06 -7.56 30.86
C LYS A 672 16.01 -8.08 31.86
N TYR A 673 15.21 -7.20 32.46
CA TYR A 673 14.11 -7.56 33.37
C TYR A 673 12.79 -7.87 32.65
N LEU A 674 12.68 -7.48 31.38
CA LEU A 674 11.44 -7.47 30.58
C LEU A 674 11.49 -8.51 29.46
N SER A 675 11.69 -9.79 29.79
CA SER A 675 11.44 -10.86 28.82
C SER A 675 9.95 -10.97 28.52
N PHE A 676 9.59 -11.29 27.28
CA PHE A 676 8.21 -11.31 26.80
C PHE A 676 7.33 -12.26 27.62
N GLU A 677 7.85 -13.44 27.99
CA GLU A 677 7.18 -14.37 28.91
C GLU A 677 6.82 -13.71 30.27
N ARG A 678 7.75 -12.95 30.87
CA ARG A 678 7.51 -12.26 32.15
C ARG A 678 6.50 -11.12 32.00
N VAL A 679 6.54 -10.40 30.89
CA VAL A 679 5.59 -9.32 30.56
C VAL A 679 4.17 -9.88 30.36
N LEU A 680 4.03 -10.95 29.57
CA LEU A 680 2.76 -11.67 29.39
C LEU A 680 2.23 -12.24 30.71
N LYS A 681 3.08 -12.91 31.49
CA LYS A 681 2.67 -13.49 32.79
C LYS A 681 2.29 -12.41 33.80
N GLY A 682 2.98 -11.26 33.76
CA GLY A 682 2.66 -10.10 34.59
C GLY A 682 1.32 -9.47 34.21
N PHE A 683 0.98 -9.39 32.93
CA PHE A 683 -0.35 -8.97 32.49
C PHE A 683 -1.44 -9.95 32.94
N GLU A 684 -1.23 -11.27 32.83
CA GLU A 684 -2.17 -12.27 33.36
C GLU A 684 -2.40 -12.07 34.86
N MET A 685 -1.34 -11.85 35.65
CA MET A 685 -1.45 -11.59 37.09
C MET A 685 -2.24 -10.31 37.41
N LEU A 686 -2.16 -9.29 36.55
CA LEU A 686 -2.98 -8.07 36.68
C LEU A 686 -4.45 -8.36 36.33
N ALA A 687 -4.70 -9.09 35.23
CA ALA A 687 -6.05 -9.46 34.78
C ALA A 687 -6.78 -10.38 35.77
N ASP A 688 -6.09 -11.33 36.42
CA ASP A 688 -6.66 -12.18 37.48
C ASP A 688 -7.05 -11.35 38.71
N ARG A 689 -6.23 -10.37 39.09
CA ARG A 689 -6.51 -9.48 40.23
C ARG A 689 -7.66 -8.51 39.97
N LEU A 690 -7.68 -7.87 38.81
CA LEU A 690 -8.70 -6.89 38.44
C LEU A 690 -10.04 -7.54 38.06
N TYR A 691 -10.00 -8.62 37.29
CA TYR A 691 -11.17 -9.17 36.60
C TYR A 691 -11.48 -10.64 36.96
N GLY A 692 -10.56 -11.35 37.62
CA GLY A 692 -10.69 -12.80 37.85
C GLY A 692 -10.46 -13.64 36.58
N ILE A 693 -9.67 -13.11 35.63
CA ILE A 693 -9.42 -13.73 34.33
C ILE A 693 -8.06 -14.44 34.30
N LYS A 694 -8.01 -15.62 33.70
CA LYS A 694 -6.82 -16.47 33.57
C LYS A 694 -6.54 -16.78 32.11
N PHE A 695 -5.26 -16.97 31.79
CA PHE A 695 -4.78 -17.24 30.44
C PHE A 695 -4.27 -18.67 30.33
N ILE A 696 -4.81 -19.44 29.40
CA ILE A 696 -4.29 -20.77 29.07
C ILE A 696 -3.51 -20.65 27.77
N ILE A 697 -2.19 -20.58 27.90
CA ILE A 697 -1.25 -20.42 26.79
C ILE A 697 -1.04 -21.79 26.11
N THR A 698 -1.22 -21.84 24.80
CA THR A 698 -1.09 -23.03 23.95
C THR A 698 -0.44 -22.66 22.61
N GLU A 699 0.06 -23.67 21.89
CA GLU A 699 0.41 -23.53 20.47
C GLU A 699 -0.86 -23.71 19.62
N PRO A 700 -1.07 -22.93 18.53
CA PRO A 700 -2.15 -23.15 17.58
C PRO A 700 -2.08 -24.54 16.91
N GLU A 701 -3.23 -25.11 16.54
CA GLU A 701 -3.28 -26.36 15.77
C GLU A 701 -2.84 -26.16 14.30
N ASP A 702 -2.36 -27.21 13.60
CA ASP A 702 -1.90 -27.10 12.20
C ASP A 702 -3.04 -26.63 11.28
N GLY A 703 -2.85 -25.46 10.67
CA GLY A 703 -3.83 -24.77 9.84
C GLY A 703 -4.79 -23.81 10.57
N GLU A 704 -4.75 -23.74 11.91
CA GLU A 704 -5.57 -22.80 12.69
C GLU A 704 -5.16 -21.33 12.45
N VAL A 705 -3.89 -21.07 12.16
CA VAL A 705 -3.34 -19.75 11.79
C VAL A 705 -2.29 -19.91 10.69
N TRP A 706 -1.75 -18.80 10.18
CA TRP A 706 -0.63 -18.83 9.24
C TRP A 706 0.66 -19.40 9.88
N PRO A 707 1.60 -19.96 9.10
CA PRO A 707 2.92 -20.29 9.60
C PRO A 707 3.68 -19.05 10.10
N GLY A 708 4.22 -19.12 11.32
CA GLY A 708 5.07 -18.12 11.97
C GLY A 708 5.22 -18.42 13.47
N ASP A 709 5.84 -17.52 14.23
CA ASP A 709 5.85 -17.56 15.71
C ASP A 709 4.53 -16.95 16.27
N ILE A 710 3.48 -17.76 16.37
CA ILE A 710 2.17 -17.36 16.94
C ILE A 710 1.86 -18.15 18.22
N ILE A 711 1.41 -17.42 19.25
CA ILE A 711 0.97 -17.96 20.54
C ILE A 711 -0.55 -17.89 20.59
N LYS A 712 -1.22 -18.93 21.07
CA LYS A 712 -2.66 -18.93 21.34
C LYS A 712 -2.93 -18.81 22.83
N ILE A 713 -3.87 -17.94 23.20
CA ILE A 713 -4.33 -17.77 24.58
C ILE A 713 -5.84 -18.00 24.62
N ASP A 714 -6.25 -19.08 25.25
CA ASP A 714 -7.65 -19.26 25.66
C ASP A 714 -7.87 -18.45 26.94
N VAL A 715 -8.75 -17.45 26.88
CA VAL A 715 -9.09 -16.58 28.00
C VAL A 715 -10.26 -17.21 28.75
N ARG A 716 -10.14 -17.37 30.08
CA ARG A 716 -11.22 -17.92 30.93
C ARG A 716 -11.47 -17.06 32.16
N ASP A 717 -12.69 -17.08 32.65
CA ASP A 717 -13.07 -16.44 33.92
C ASP A 717 -12.74 -17.32 35.14
N SER A 718 -13.13 -16.85 36.33
CA SER A 718 -12.90 -17.54 37.60
C SER A 718 -13.71 -18.82 37.78
N GLU A 719 -14.78 -19.02 36.99
CA GLU A 719 -15.61 -20.23 36.98
C GLU A 719 -15.12 -21.26 35.93
N GLY A 720 -14.19 -20.85 35.07
CA GLY A 720 -13.61 -21.67 34.01
C GLY A 720 -14.35 -21.58 32.69
N VAL A 721 -15.28 -20.64 32.53
CA VAL A 721 -16.01 -20.39 31.28
C VAL A 721 -15.07 -19.71 30.29
N THR A 722 -15.06 -20.19 29.04
CA THR A 722 -14.30 -19.56 27.96
C THR A 722 -14.87 -18.18 27.63
N MET A 723 -14.05 -17.16 27.81
CA MET A 723 -14.35 -15.76 27.53
C MET A 723 -14.04 -15.35 26.10
N GLY A 724 -12.96 -15.91 25.52
CA GLY A 724 -12.45 -15.50 24.22
C GLY A 724 -11.13 -16.19 23.86
N VAL A 725 -10.64 -15.94 22.64
CA VAL A 725 -9.31 -16.40 22.20
C VAL A 725 -8.51 -15.18 21.71
N ILE A 726 -7.27 -15.07 22.18
CA ILE A 726 -6.29 -14.08 21.72
C ILE A 726 -5.16 -14.84 21.03
N TYR A 727 -4.84 -14.48 19.79
CA TYR A 727 -3.59 -14.91 19.15
C TYR A 727 -2.56 -13.78 19.23
N LEU A 728 -1.33 -14.09 19.64
CA LEU A 728 -0.21 -13.14 19.66
C LEU A 728 0.77 -13.54 18.55
N ASP A 729 0.84 -12.72 17.51
CA ASP A 729 1.78 -12.89 16.40
C ASP A 729 2.98 -11.98 16.65
N ILE A 730 4.10 -12.56 17.07
CA ILE A 730 5.27 -11.79 17.55
C ILE A 730 6.38 -11.64 16.50
N GLU A 731 6.20 -12.19 15.30
CA GLU A 731 7.23 -12.30 14.27
C GLU A 731 7.27 -11.07 13.34
N SER A 732 8.46 -10.48 13.20
CA SER A 732 8.73 -9.36 12.29
C SER A 732 9.08 -9.86 10.89
N ARG A 733 8.07 -10.09 10.05
CA ARG A 733 8.21 -10.58 8.66
C ARG A 733 7.79 -9.53 7.62
N SER A 734 8.39 -9.60 6.43
CA SER A 734 8.15 -8.61 5.35
C SER A 734 6.78 -8.68 4.67
N SER A 735 5.93 -9.67 5.01
CA SER A 735 4.53 -9.71 4.56
C SER A 735 3.59 -8.93 5.49
N LYS A 736 4.03 -8.64 6.73
CA LYS A 736 3.32 -7.81 7.69
C LYS A 736 3.68 -6.34 7.42
N ASN A 737 2.81 -5.66 6.69
CA ASN A 737 2.99 -4.25 6.32
C ASN A 737 2.46 -3.27 7.38
N ILE A 738 1.87 -3.77 8.46
CA ILE A 738 1.24 -3.00 9.53
C ILE A 738 2.09 -3.16 10.80
N GLY A 739 2.18 -2.08 11.59
CA GLY A 739 2.90 -2.07 12.85
C GLY A 739 2.23 -2.90 13.94
N ASP A 740 2.55 -2.59 15.19
CA ASP A 740 1.88 -3.21 16.33
C ASP A 740 0.42 -2.74 16.38
N CYS A 741 -0.54 -3.68 16.49
CA CYS A 741 -1.99 -3.39 16.44
C CYS A 741 -2.88 -4.59 16.83
N HIS A 742 -4.11 -4.28 17.22
CA HIS A 742 -5.19 -5.22 17.52
C HIS A 742 -6.16 -5.41 16.34
N PHE A 743 -6.25 -6.63 15.82
CA PHE A 743 -7.32 -7.08 14.92
C PHE A 743 -8.42 -7.80 15.69
N THR A 744 -9.68 -7.48 15.37
CA THR A 744 -10.79 -8.40 15.68
C THR A 744 -10.97 -9.35 14.50
N VAL A 745 -11.17 -10.63 14.78
CA VAL A 745 -11.53 -11.66 13.78
C VAL A 745 -13.00 -12.08 13.96
N ARG A 746 -13.46 -12.10 15.21
CA ARG A 746 -14.87 -12.31 15.57
C ARG A 746 -15.20 -11.52 16.83
N CYS A 747 -16.27 -10.74 16.81
CA CYS A 747 -16.76 -10.01 17.98
C CYS A 747 -17.67 -10.90 18.85
N SER A 748 -17.96 -10.46 20.08
CA SER A 748 -18.95 -11.14 20.93
C SER A 748 -20.37 -10.73 20.57
N LYS A 749 -21.32 -11.63 20.83
CA LYS A 749 -22.76 -11.44 20.59
C LYS A 749 -23.55 -12.44 21.42
N GLN A 750 -24.73 -12.06 21.91
CA GLN A 750 -25.66 -13.02 22.51
C GLN A 750 -26.42 -13.78 21.41
N LEU A 751 -26.41 -15.10 21.49
CA LEU A 751 -27.11 -15.99 20.56
C LEU A 751 -28.57 -16.23 21.00
N SER A 752 -29.39 -16.76 20.11
CA SER A 752 -30.83 -16.96 20.34
C SER A 752 -31.16 -17.99 21.43
N ASP A 753 -30.22 -18.86 21.79
CA ASP A 753 -30.31 -19.80 22.92
C ASP A 753 -29.87 -19.17 24.27
N GLY A 754 -29.47 -17.90 24.26
CA GLY A 754 -28.95 -17.17 25.42
C GLY A 754 -27.45 -17.36 25.68
N SER A 755 -26.78 -18.28 24.96
CA SER A 755 -25.32 -18.41 24.98
C SER A 755 -24.65 -17.20 24.30
N HIS A 756 -23.31 -17.15 24.29
CA HIS A 756 -22.57 -16.07 23.65
C HIS A 756 -21.60 -16.61 22.60
N GLN A 757 -21.56 -15.93 21.46
CA GLN A 757 -20.46 -16.03 20.51
C GLN A 757 -19.17 -15.58 21.18
N THR A 758 -18.18 -16.48 21.22
CA THR A 758 -16.86 -16.24 21.80
C THR A 758 -16.04 -15.33 20.88
N PRO A 759 -15.57 -14.15 21.33
CA PRO A 759 -14.72 -13.27 20.55
C PRO A 759 -13.37 -13.93 20.21
N ILE A 760 -12.82 -13.56 19.06
CA ILE A 760 -11.48 -13.94 18.59
C ILE A 760 -10.77 -12.67 18.15
N VAL A 761 -9.56 -12.44 18.67
CA VAL A 761 -8.72 -11.30 18.32
C VAL A 761 -7.29 -11.74 18.02
N VAL A 762 -6.56 -10.96 17.22
CA VAL A 762 -5.14 -11.16 16.93
C VAL A 762 -4.40 -9.88 17.29
N LEU A 763 -3.44 -9.96 18.20
CA LEU A 763 -2.46 -8.89 18.41
C LEU A 763 -1.27 -9.15 17.49
N SER A 764 -1.07 -8.24 16.56
CA SER A 764 0.10 -8.22 15.69
C SER A 764 1.18 -7.43 16.40
N LEU A 765 2.34 -8.04 16.68
CA LEU A 765 3.46 -7.43 17.41
C LEU A 765 4.78 -7.67 16.64
N SER A 766 5.76 -6.77 16.76
CA SER A 766 7.02 -6.83 15.98
C SER A 766 8.22 -7.02 16.90
N LEU A 767 8.30 -8.20 17.54
CA LEU A 767 9.17 -8.43 18.69
C LEU A 767 10.38 -9.33 18.39
N SER A 768 10.21 -10.37 17.57
CA SER A 768 11.31 -11.24 17.11
C SER A 768 11.54 -11.16 15.60
N ARG A 769 12.70 -11.61 15.12
CA ARG A 769 13.05 -11.77 13.70
C ARG A 769 13.39 -13.21 13.29
N ASP A 770 13.62 -14.08 14.27
CA ASP A 770 13.94 -15.50 14.10
C ASP A 770 13.12 -16.29 15.13
N SER A 771 12.80 -17.55 14.84
CA SER A 771 12.12 -18.41 15.81
C SER A 771 13.01 -18.67 17.03
N GLN A 772 12.63 -18.06 18.14
CA GLN A 772 13.28 -18.13 19.44
C GLN A 772 12.25 -18.46 20.51
N SER A 773 12.65 -19.16 21.55
CA SER A 773 11.77 -19.44 22.68
C SER A 773 11.40 -18.15 23.43
N LEU A 774 10.17 -18.07 23.94
CA LEU A 774 9.56 -16.84 24.47
C LEU A 774 10.31 -16.21 25.65
N ASP A 775 11.07 -17.02 26.40
CA ASP A 775 11.97 -16.63 27.48
C ASP A 775 13.15 -15.76 27.00
N ARG A 776 13.50 -15.84 25.71
CA ARG A 776 14.67 -15.18 25.09
C ARG A 776 14.35 -13.89 24.35
N VAL A 777 13.06 -13.59 24.15
CA VAL A 777 12.63 -12.32 23.54
C VAL A 777 12.60 -11.26 24.64
N PHE A 778 13.56 -10.33 24.62
CA PHE A 778 13.63 -9.21 25.57
C PHE A 778 13.07 -7.93 24.95
N LEU A 779 12.22 -7.22 25.70
CA LEU A 779 11.53 -6.02 25.26
C LEU A 779 12.26 -4.77 25.77
N SER A 780 12.31 -3.72 24.95
CA SER A 780 12.45 -2.37 25.48
C SER A 780 11.22 -2.00 26.31
N ALA A 781 11.36 -1.07 27.26
CA ALA A 781 10.24 -0.62 28.08
C ALA A 781 9.08 -0.07 27.23
N HIS A 782 9.37 0.61 26.12
CA HIS A 782 8.36 1.08 25.17
C HIS A 782 7.60 -0.07 24.49
N GLN A 783 8.26 -1.16 24.10
CA GLN A 783 7.59 -2.35 23.54
C GLN A 783 6.74 -3.07 24.59
N ALA A 784 7.19 -3.12 25.86
CA ALA A 784 6.43 -3.71 26.96
C ALA A 784 5.17 -2.88 27.31
N GLU A 785 5.30 -1.55 27.30
CA GLU A 785 4.18 -0.60 27.43
C GLU A 785 3.20 -0.72 26.27
N ASN A 786 3.71 -0.80 25.03
CA ASN A 786 2.87 -0.99 23.84
C ASN A 786 2.12 -2.33 23.86
N PHE A 787 2.76 -3.40 24.35
CA PHE A 787 2.08 -4.67 24.59
C PHE A 787 0.94 -4.53 25.61
N PHE A 788 1.12 -3.72 26.67
CA PHE A 788 0.04 -3.43 27.63
C PHE A 788 -1.11 -2.64 26.98
N HIS A 789 -0.81 -1.66 26.12
CA HIS A 789 -1.79 -0.92 25.33
C HIS A 789 -2.64 -1.86 24.45
N GLU A 790 -2.00 -2.70 23.64
CA GLU A 790 -2.68 -3.67 22.75
C GLU A 790 -3.49 -4.72 23.53
N MET A 791 -2.96 -5.21 24.66
CA MET A 791 -3.70 -6.09 25.56
C MET A 791 -4.90 -5.38 26.21
N GLY A 792 -4.87 -4.06 26.37
CA GLY A 792 -6.04 -3.27 26.78
C GLY A 792 -7.19 -3.34 25.78
N HIS A 793 -6.91 -3.24 24.47
CA HIS A 793 -7.92 -3.48 23.43
C HIS A 793 -8.40 -4.93 23.41
N ALA A 794 -7.48 -5.89 23.53
CA ALA A 794 -7.86 -7.31 23.61
C ALA A 794 -8.80 -7.57 24.80
N MET A 795 -8.49 -7.04 25.99
CA MET A 795 -9.34 -7.16 27.16
C MET A 795 -10.71 -6.49 26.99
N HIS A 796 -10.78 -5.35 26.29
CA HIS A 796 -12.07 -4.72 25.94
C HIS A 796 -12.92 -5.66 25.07
N SER A 797 -12.31 -6.33 24.09
CA SER A 797 -12.96 -7.35 23.27
C SER A 797 -13.37 -8.61 24.04
N MET A 798 -12.57 -9.06 25.02
CA MET A 798 -12.90 -10.22 25.86
C MET A 798 -14.02 -9.92 26.85
N LEU A 799 -14.01 -8.72 27.47
CA LEU A 799 -14.97 -8.31 28.50
C LEU A 799 -16.29 -7.83 27.89
N GLY A 800 -16.27 -7.28 26.66
CA GLY A 800 -17.39 -6.75 25.90
C GLY A 800 -18.43 -7.78 25.42
N ARG A 801 -19.00 -8.56 26.35
CA ARG A 801 -20.08 -9.53 26.13
C ARG A 801 -21.43 -8.83 25.91
N THR A 802 -21.57 -8.18 24.76
CA THR A 802 -22.76 -7.42 24.39
C THR A 802 -23.89 -8.29 23.84
N LYS A 803 -25.13 -7.79 23.94
CA LYS A 803 -26.29 -8.41 23.28
C LYS A 803 -26.11 -8.48 21.75
N TYR A 804 -25.54 -7.43 21.17
CA TYR A 804 -25.41 -7.23 19.73
C TYR A 804 -23.94 -7.16 19.30
N GLN A 805 -23.63 -7.81 18.17
CA GLN A 805 -22.34 -7.77 17.47
C GLN A 805 -21.93 -6.33 17.13
N HIS A 806 -22.87 -5.53 16.63
CA HIS A 806 -22.60 -4.21 16.06
C HIS A 806 -22.01 -3.21 17.07
N VAL A 807 -22.18 -3.48 18.37
CA VAL A 807 -21.67 -2.65 19.47
C VAL A 807 -20.67 -3.39 20.39
N ALA A 808 -20.16 -4.54 19.94
CA ALA A 808 -19.30 -5.41 20.76
C ALA A 808 -17.85 -4.90 20.89
N GLY A 809 -17.29 -4.99 22.10
CA GLY A 809 -15.90 -4.64 22.37
C GLY A 809 -15.53 -3.25 21.86
N THR A 810 -14.52 -3.19 21.00
CA THR A 810 -14.01 -1.94 20.40
C THR A 810 -14.92 -1.30 19.35
N ARG A 811 -16.08 -1.90 18.99
CA ARG A 811 -17.09 -1.29 18.09
C ARG A 811 -17.87 -0.18 18.82
N CYS A 812 -17.17 0.91 19.07
CA CYS A 812 -17.63 2.11 19.78
C CYS A 812 -16.88 3.35 19.23
N PRO A 813 -17.25 4.59 19.62
CA PRO A 813 -16.51 5.79 19.23
C PRO A 813 -15.01 5.71 19.59
N THR A 814 -14.14 6.23 18.71
CA THR A 814 -12.68 6.15 18.87
C THR A 814 -12.19 6.68 20.22
N ASP A 815 -12.79 7.77 20.71
CA ASP A 815 -12.47 8.37 22.00
C ASP A 815 -12.90 7.53 23.22
N MET A 816 -13.70 6.48 23.03
CA MET A 816 -14.00 5.44 24.03
C MET A 816 -13.15 4.18 23.81
N ALA A 817 -12.94 3.77 22.56
CA ALA A 817 -12.18 2.56 22.19
C ALA A 817 -10.73 2.57 22.71
N GLU A 818 -10.14 3.76 22.80
CA GLU A 818 -8.77 4.04 23.25
C GLU A 818 -8.62 4.16 24.78
N ILE A 819 -9.72 4.24 25.55
CA ILE A 819 -9.63 4.43 27.01
C ILE A 819 -9.06 3.18 27.72
N PRO A 820 -9.48 1.94 27.40
CA PRO A 820 -8.92 0.74 28.01
C PRO A 820 -7.42 0.55 27.73
N SER A 821 -6.96 0.87 26.52
CA SER A 821 -5.55 0.75 26.13
C SER A 821 -4.68 1.79 26.84
N ASN A 822 -5.07 3.07 26.80
CA ASN A 822 -4.43 4.15 27.56
C ASN A 822 -4.40 3.85 29.08
N LEU A 823 -5.46 3.25 29.63
CA LEU A 823 -5.48 2.88 31.06
C LEU A 823 -4.45 1.79 31.39
N MET A 824 -4.20 0.82 30.50
CA MET A 824 -3.17 -0.20 30.70
C MET A 824 -1.73 0.39 30.65
N GLU A 825 -1.49 1.49 29.94
CA GLU A 825 -0.21 2.21 30.01
C GLU A 825 0.05 2.76 31.42
N TYR A 826 -0.96 3.33 32.11
CA TYR A 826 -0.81 3.75 33.50
C TYR A 826 -0.54 2.58 34.44
N PHE A 827 -1.18 1.43 34.23
CA PHE A 827 -0.86 0.22 34.99
C PHE A 827 0.58 -0.23 34.76
N PHE A 828 1.08 -0.27 33.51
CA PHE A 828 2.47 -0.63 33.24
C PHE A 828 3.47 0.31 33.92
N ASN A 829 3.15 1.61 33.98
CA ASN A 829 3.97 2.64 34.58
C ASN A 829 3.76 2.83 36.10
N ASP A 830 2.96 1.99 36.77
CA ASP A 830 2.91 1.95 38.24
C ASP A 830 4.12 1.22 38.83
N LEU A 831 4.66 1.73 39.95
CA LEU A 831 5.84 1.17 40.61
C LEU A 831 5.59 -0.25 41.16
N GLY A 832 4.38 -0.54 41.65
CA GLY A 832 4.01 -1.85 42.18
C GLY A 832 3.81 -2.88 41.06
N VAL A 833 3.11 -2.51 40.00
CA VAL A 833 2.87 -3.33 38.81
C VAL A 833 4.16 -3.57 38.02
N LEU A 834 4.96 -2.54 37.74
CA LEU A 834 6.23 -2.68 37.04
C LEU A 834 7.16 -3.65 37.76
N ARG A 835 7.29 -3.55 39.09
CA ARG A 835 8.14 -4.46 39.89
C ARG A 835 7.55 -5.86 40.07
N MET A 836 6.25 -6.05 39.86
CA MET A 836 5.62 -7.38 39.78
C MET A 836 6.04 -8.10 38.48
N ILE A 837 6.16 -7.35 37.38
CA ILE A 837 6.51 -7.82 36.03
C ILE A 837 8.04 -7.99 35.89
N ALA A 838 8.77 -6.89 36.12
CA ALA A 838 10.19 -6.75 35.84
C ALA A 838 11.03 -7.50 36.87
N LYS A 839 11.43 -8.73 36.52
CA LYS A 839 12.21 -9.64 37.36
C LYS A 839 13.44 -10.17 36.64
N ASP A 840 14.51 -10.40 37.39
CA ASP A 840 15.73 -11.02 36.86
C ASP A 840 15.60 -12.55 36.73
N GLU A 841 16.67 -13.21 36.29
CA GLU A 841 16.75 -14.66 36.13
C GLU A 841 16.61 -15.44 37.45
N SER A 842 16.91 -14.79 38.59
CA SER A 842 16.71 -15.38 39.93
C SER A 842 15.30 -15.13 40.50
N GLY A 843 14.45 -14.44 39.74
CA GLY A 843 13.08 -14.07 40.13
C GLY A 843 13.00 -12.86 41.05
N GLN A 844 14.11 -12.18 41.34
CA GLN A 844 14.10 -10.96 42.15
C GLN A 844 13.53 -9.79 41.34
N PRO A 845 12.67 -8.95 41.95
CA PRO A 845 12.12 -7.78 41.28
C PRO A 845 13.20 -6.72 41.05
N MET A 846 13.06 -5.95 39.98
CA MET A 846 13.79 -4.71 39.75
C MET A 846 13.82 -3.84 41.03
N SER A 847 14.94 -3.17 41.29
CA SER A 847 15.05 -2.29 42.45
C SER A 847 14.07 -1.11 42.35
N VAL A 848 13.75 -0.50 43.49
CA VAL A 848 12.84 0.67 43.51
C VAL A 848 13.44 1.82 42.70
N ASP A 849 14.75 2.04 42.80
CA ASP A 849 15.44 3.14 42.13
C ASP A 849 15.54 2.93 40.61
N GLU A 850 15.82 1.70 40.13
CA GLU A 850 15.77 1.36 38.70
C GLU A 850 14.36 1.53 38.13
N ALA A 851 13.34 1.05 38.83
CA ALA A 851 11.95 1.14 38.39
C ALA A 851 11.46 2.60 38.35
N ALA A 852 11.75 3.38 39.40
CA ALA A 852 11.43 4.80 39.45
C ALA A 852 12.18 5.59 38.37
N SER A 853 13.45 5.25 38.09
CA SER A 853 14.23 5.87 37.01
C SER A 853 13.63 5.56 35.63
N LEU A 854 13.21 4.31 35.40
CA LEU A 854 12.57 3.92 34.14
C LEU A 854 11.27 4.71 33.91
N ILE A 855 10.36 4.69 34.90
CA ILE A 855 9.07 5.41 34.87
C ILE A 855 9.30 6.92 34.67
N THR A 856 10.19 7.53 35.45
CA THR A 856 10.45 8.98 35.35
C THR A 856 11.08 9.35 34.01
N SER A 857 11.95 8.51 33.45
CA SER A 857 12.54 8.74 32.12
C SER A 857 11.51 8.72 30.99
N ARG A 858 10.46 7.90 31.11
CA ARG A 858 9.34 7.78 30.18
C ARG A 858 8.45 9.01 30.19
N PHE A 859 8.25 9.62 31.36
CA PHE A 859 7.44 10.84 31.51
C PHE A 859 8.21 12.16 31.34
N ALA A 860 9.54 12.16 31.37
CA ALA A 860 10.34 13.35 31.09
C ALA A 860 9.98 13.96 29.72
N PHE A 861 9.68 15.26 29.69
CA PHE A 861 9.22 16.03 28.52
C PHE A 861 7.78 15.74 28.01
N SER A 862 6.93 15.17 28.87
CA SER A 862 5.52 14.90 28.50
C SER A 862 4.72 16.16 28.18
N SER A 863 5.05 17.34 28.72
CA SER A 863 4.28 18.57 28.45
C SER A 863 4.49 19.06 27.02
N LEU A 864 5.72 18.96 26.50
CA LEU A 864 6.05 19.20 25.10
C LEU A 864 5.32 18.22 24.19
N ASP A 865 5.38 16.91 24.50
CA ASP A 865 4.69 15.87 23.72
C ASP A 865 3.16 16.10 23.68
N ILE A 866 2.53 16.40 24.83
CA ILE A 866 1.09 16.71 24.94
C ILE A 866 0.71 17.91 24.07
N LEU A 867 1.49 19.00 24.09
CA LEU A 867 1.21 20.17 23.26
C LEU A 867 1.43 19.91 21.77
N GLN A 868 2.42 19.08 21.42
CA GLN A 868 2.66 18.68 20.04
C GLN A 868 1.47 17.87 19.49
N GLN A 869 0.93 16.94 20.28
CA GLN A 869 -0.30 16.22 19.94
C GLN A 869 -1.52 17.16 19.86
N ALA A 870 -1.61 18.16 20.74
CA ALA A 870 -2.69 19.14 20.69
C ALA A 870 -2.63 20.04 19.44
N VAL A 871 -1.43 20.38 18.95
CA VAL A 871 -1.24 21.07 17.66
C VAL A 871 -1.70 20.20 16.50
N TYR A 872 -1.36 18.91 16.48
CA TYR A 872 -1.77 17.99 15.41
C TYR A 872 -3.29 17.80 15.39
N ALA A 873 -3.90 17.62 16.56
CA ALA A 873 -5.34 17.48 16.73
C ALA A 873 -6.10 18.76 16.33
N LEU A 874 -5.58 19.94 16.72
CA LEU A 874 -6.18 21.22 16.34
C LEU A 874 -6.04 21.50 14.84
N PHE A 875 -4.90 21.17 14.24
CA PHE A 875 -4.71 21.27 12.80
C PHE A 875 -5.69 20.37 12.03
N ASP A 876 -5.84 19.11 12.42
CA ASP A 876 -6.81 18.18 11.81
C ASP A 876 -8.26 18.68 11.95
N LEU A 877 -8.63 19.17 13.14
CA LEU A 877 -9.96 19.70 13.41
C LEU A 877 -10.25 20.97 12.59
N GLU A 878 -9.30 21.89 12.47
CA GLU A 878 -9.44 23.12 11.68
C GLU A 878 -9.45 22.87 10.18
N LEU A 879 -8.56 21.99 9.69
CA LEU A 879 -8.45 21.60 8.29
C LEU A 879 -9.78 21.03 7.74
N HIS A 880 -10.52 20.31 8.58
CA HIS A 880 -11.84 19.76 8.27
C HIS A 880 -13.02 20.61 8.78
N GLY A 881 -12.73 21.70 9.50
CA GLY A 881 -13.65 22.62 10.14
C GLY A 881 -13.81 23.92 9.34
N HIS A 882 -13.81 25.05 10.05
CA HIS A 882 -14.05 26.38 9.46
C HIS A 882 -12.98 26.83 8.46
N ASN A 883 -11.74 26.34 8.59
CA ASN A 883 -10.65 26.70 7.69
C ASN A 883 -10.69 25.99 6.32
N ALA A 884 -11.52 24.94 6.16
CA ALA A 884 -11.63 24.18 4.92
C ALA A 884 -11.99 25.06 3.70
N ASP A 885 -12.98 25.96 3.84
CA ASP A 885 -13.39 26.88 2.76
C ASP A 885 -12.27 27.83 2.31
N GLY A 886 -11.43 28.27 3.26
CA GLY A 886 -10.28 29.13 2.97
C GLY A 886 -9.24 28.43 2.10
N ILE A 887 -8.94 27.18 2.44
CA ILE A 887 -7.98 26.34 1.73
C ILE A 887 -8.51 25.95 0.35
N VAL A 888 -9.78 25.54 0.25
CA VAL A 888 -10.43 25.18 -1.03
C VAL A 888 -10.49 26.36 -2.00
N LYS A 889 -10.65 27.59 -1.50
CA LYS A 889 -10.60 28.84 -2.30
C LYS A 889 -9.18 29.38 -2.52
N GLY A 890 -8.15 28.70 -2.05
CA GLY A 890 -6.75 29.13 -2.20
C GLY A 890 -6.40 30.44 -1.47
N ARG A 891 -7.13 30.79 -0.40
CA ARG A 891 -6.85 32.00 0.41
C ARG A 891 -5.53 31.86 1.19
N TYR A 892 -5.17 30.63 1.54
CA TYR A 892 -3.94 30.20 2.21
C TYR A 892 -3.76 28.69 2.00
N THR A 893 -2.53 28.19 2.13
CA THR A 893 -2.23 26.75 2.00
C THR A 893 -2.49 26.00 3.31
N THR A 894 -2.51 24.67 3.25
CA THR A 894 -2.51 23.82 4.46
C THR A 894 -1.23 24.02 5.28
N THR A 895 -0.12 24.39 4.62
CA THR A 895 1.17 24.70 5.27
C THR A 895 1.12 26.01 6.06
N ASP A 896 0.41 27.03 5.56
CA ASP A 896 0.21 28.29 6.27
C ASP A 896 -0.65 28.09 7.52
N LEU A 897 -1.74 27.31 7.41
CA LEU A 897 -2.57 26.95 8.55
C LEU A 897 -1.74 26.23 9.64
N PHE A 898 -1.01 25.18 9.27
CA PHE A 898 -0.16 24.44 10.21
C PHE A 898 0.87 25.36 10.88
N SER A 899 1.60 26.16 10.09
CA SER A 899 2.61 27.07 10.62
C SER A 899 2.02 28.14 11.55
N SER A 900 0.80 28.62 11.30
CA SER A 900 0.12 29.59 12.17
C SER A 900 -0.23 29.01 13.54
N ILE A 901 -0.75 27.77 13.57
CA ILE A 901 -1.06 27.04 14.81
C ILE A 901 0.24 26.74 15.56
N TRP A 902 1.25 26.21 14.86
CA TRP A 902 2.56 25.90 15.47
C TRP A 902 3.21 27.14 16.10
N ALA A 903 3.30 28.26 15.38
CA ALA A 903 3.89 29.50 15.89
C ALA A 903 3.12 30.06 17.10
N THR A 904 1.80 29.83 17.15
CA THR A 904 0.98 30.20 18.30
C THR A 904 1.29 29.34 19.52
N VAL A 905 1.53 28.03 19.37
CA VAL A 905 1.80 27.11 20.49
C VAL A 905 3.26 27.13 20.93
N PHE A 906 4.20 27.14 19.99
CA PHE A 906 5.64 27.04 20.21
C PHE A 906 6.41 28.25 19.64
N PRO A 907 6.17 29.49 20.14
CA PRO A 907 6.81 30.71 19.61
C PRO A 907 8.34 30.75 19.78
N HIS A 908 8.89 29.91 20.66
CA HIS A 908 10.32 29.82 20.96
C HIS A 908 11.01 28.58 20.36
N VAL A 909 10.33 27.80 19.52
CA VAL A 909 10.92 26.67 18.78
C VAL A 909 11.18 27.08 17.34
N GLU A 910 12.43 26.97 16.88
CA GLU A 910 12.82 27.31 15.51
C GLU A 910 12.22 26.32 14.50
N ARG A 911 11.27 26.81 13.68
CA ARG A 911 10.65 26.09 12.56
C ARG A 911 11.11 26.66 11.22
N SER A 912 11.33 25.78 10.24
CA SER A 912 11.56 26.21 8.85
C SER A 912 10.25 26.64 8.19
N SER A 913 10.22 27.80 7.53
CA SER A 913 9.04 28.27 6.77
C SER A 913 8.67 27.37 5.58
N LYS A 914 9.53 26.40 5.23
CA LYS A 914 9.28 25.38 4.19
C LYS A 914 8.88 24.02 4.78
N SER A 915 8.68 23.93 6.10
CA SER A 915 8.30 22.71 6.83
C SER A 915 6.80 22.45 6.68
N ALA A 916 6.46 21.42 5.90
CA ALA A 916 5.12 20.89 5.70
C ALA A 916 5.03 19.48 6.31
N TRP A 917 5.28 19.37 7.62
CA TRP A 917 5.23 18.10 8.35
C TRP A 917 3.93 17.30 8.07
N HIS A 918 2.81 18.00 7.99
CA HIS A 918 1.48 17.44 7.74
C HIS A 918 1.32 16.78 6.38
N HIS A 919 2.17 17.07 5.38
CA HIS A 919 2.21 16.33 4.11
C HIS A 919 2.52 14.84 4.29
N ARG A 920 3.10 14.44 5.43
CA ARG A 920 3.37 13.05 5.81
C ARG A 920 2.43 12.52 6.90
N PHE A 921 1.42 13.28 7.30
CA PHE A 921 0.53 12.91 8.40
C PHE A 921 -0.63 12.04 7.91
N THR A 922 -0.34 10.76 7.66
CA THR A 922 -1.30 9.76 7.11
C THR A 922 -2.61 9.66 7.88
N HIS A 923 -2.62 9.95 9.19
CA HIS A 923 -3.82 9.93 10.05
C HIS A 923 -4.94 10.84 9.55
N LEU A 924 -4.64 11.89 8.79
CA LEU A 924 -5.64 12.74 8.14
C LEU A 924 -6.60 11.93 7.25
N VAL A 925 -6.20 10.76 6.74
CA VAL A 925 -7.03 9.90 5.90
C VAL A 925 -8.04 9.09 6.74
N PRO A 926 -7.66 8.10 7.59
CA PRO A 926 -8.64 7.32 8.35
C PRO A 926 -9.26 8.07 9.54
N TYR A 927 -8.54 9.02 10.15
CA TYR A 927 -8.96 9.76 11.35
C TYR A 927 -9.26 11.23 11.09
N GLY A 928 -9.58 11.62 9.85
CA GLY A 928 -9.86 13.02 9.50
C GLY A 928 -10.95 13.64 10.39
N ALA A 929 -10.63 14.79 10.98
CA ALA A 929 -11.36 15.51 12.02
C ALA A 929 -11.49 14.83 13.38
N LYS A 930 -10.91 13.63 13.58
CA LYS A 930 -11.05 12.81 14.79
C LYS A 930 -9.76 12.67 15.60
N TYR A 931 -8.63 13.24 15.17
CA TYR A 931 -7.34 13.00 15.83
C TYR A 931 -7.29 13.47 17.31
N TYR A 932 -8.15 14.41 17.70
CA TYR A 932 -8.33 14.84 19.09
C TYR A 932 -8.77 13.70 20.04
N SER A 933 -9.34 12.61 19.51
CA SER A 933 -9.82 11.46 20.27
C SER A 933 -8.74 10.83 21.14
N TYR A 934 -7.48 10.80 20.69
CA TYR A 934 -6.36 10.27 21.47
C TYR A 934 -6.12 11.07 22.76
N LEU A 935 -6.19 12.40 22.70
CA LEU A 935 -6.06 13.25 23.89
C LEU A 935 -7.28 13.15 24.81
N VAL A 936 -8.48 12.98 24.26
CA VAL A 936 -9.70 12.74 25.04
C VAL A 936 -9.63 11.40 25.77
N ALA A 937 -9.20 10.34 25.08
CA ALA A 937 -9.04 9.02 25.67
C ALA A 937 -7.97 8.99 26.77
N ARG A 938 -6.81 9.61 26.53
CA ARG A 938 -5.77 9.80 27.56
C ARG A 938 -6.28 10.59 28.75
N ALA A 939 -7.04 11.67 28.53
CA ALA A 939 -7.63 12.47 29.60
C ALA A 939 -8.63 11.65 30.44
N ALA A 940 -9.50 10.89 29.81
CA ALA A 940 -10.46 10.02 30.48
C ALA A 940 -9.78 8.87 31.22
N ALA A 941 -8.77 8.23 30.62
CA ALA A 941 -7.94 7.22 31.28
C ALA A 941 -7.20 7.80 32.49
N SER A 942 -6.65 9.02 32.39
CA SER A 942 -6.03 9.75 33.49
C SER A 942 -7.03 10.02 34.62
N LEU A 943 -8.27 10.44 34.31
CA LEU A 943 -9.34 10.60 35.32
C LEU A 943 -9.69 9.28 36.01
N ILE A 944 -9.80 8.17 35.26
CA ILE A 944 -10.11 6.83 35.81
C ILE A 944 -8.96 6.36 36.70
N TRP A 945 -7.71 6.43 36.21
CA TRP A 945 -6.51 6.09 36.95
C TRP A 945 -6.44 6.85 38.29
N ASN A 946 -6.54 8.17 38.23
CA ASN A 946 -6.38 9.06 39.38
C ASN A 946 -7.53 8.96 40.40
N SER A 947 -8.71 8.49 40.00
CA SER A 947 -9.87 8.34 40.90
C SER A 947 -10.10 6.91 41.42
N ARG A 948 -9.52 5.89 40.77
CA ARG A 948 -9.81 4.47 41.07
C ARG A 948 -8.57 3.59 41.33
N PHE A 949 -7.44 3.86 40.70
CA PHE A 949 -6.34 2.87 40.63
C PHE A 949 -4.98 3.39 41.11
N ARG A 950 -4.75 4.71 41.15
CA ARG A 950 -3.48 5.31 41.58
C ARG A 950 -3.00 4.80 42.95
N ASP A 951 -3.89 4.80 43.95
CA ASP A 951 -3.54 4.43 45.32
C ASP A 951 -3.70 2.92 45.60
N GLU A 952 -4.56 2.24 44.82
CA GLU A 952 -4.82 0.79 44.92
C GLU A 952 -4.88 0.12 43.53
N PRO A 953 -3.75 -0.06 42.83
CA PRO A 953 -3.73 -0.57 41.45
C PRO A 953 -4.19 -2.03 41.34
N PHE A 954 -4.27 -2.77 42.44
CA PHE A 954 -4.78 -4.14 42.46
C PHE A 954 -6.20 -4.25 43.03
N SER A 955 -6.95 -3.15 43.13
CA SER A 955 -8.31 -3.14 43.67
C SER A 955 -9.30 -3.91 42.78
N LYS A 956 -9.69 -5.11 43.23
CA LYS A 956 -10.68 -5.96 42.55
C LYS A 956 -12.08 -5.33 42.50
N GLU A 957 -12.42 -4.44 43.43
CA GLU A 957 -13.69 -3.71 43.38
C GLU A 957 -13.71 -2.72 42.21
N ASN A 958 -12.66 -1.90 42.09
CA ASN A 958 -12.53 -0.96 40.98
C ASN A 958 -12.34 -1.69 39.64
N GLY A 959 -11.61 -2.80 39.63
CA GLY A 959 -11.48 -3.71 38.48
C GLY A 959 -12.84 -4.26 38.02
N ARG A 960 -13.74 -4.65 38.94
CA ARG A 960 -15.11 -5.08 38.62
C ARG A 960 -15.97 -3.95 38.07
N VAL A 961 -15.84 -2.73 38.59
CA VAL A 961 -16.55 -1.55 38.03
C VAL A 961 -16.07 -1.29 36.60
N TRP A 962 -14.76 -1.34 36.36
CA TRP A 962 -14.19 -1.12 35.03
C TRP A 962 -14.52 -2.25 34.03
N ALA A 963 -14.55 -3.51 34.48
CA ALA A 963 -15.05 -4.63 33.68
C ALA A 963 -16.52 -4.47 33.31
N LYS A 964 -17.36 -3.94 34.23
CA LYS A 964 -18.75 -3.60 33.91
C LYS A 964 -18.84 -2.53 32.83
N VAL A 965 -18.00 -1.49 32.86
CA VAL A 965 -17.96 -0.46 31.80
C VAL A 965 -17.61 -1.10 30.46
N GLN A 966 -16.52 -1.87 30.39
CA GLN A 966 -16.11 -2.58 29.17
C GLN A 966 -17.16 -3.60 28.67
N SER A 967 -17.94 -4.20 29.56
CA SER A 967 -18.98 -5.19 29.17
C SER A 967 -20.08 -4.64 28.27
N TYR A 968 -20.28 -3.31 28.26
CA TYR A 968 -21.23 -2.67 27.36
C TYR A 968 -20.66 -2.41 25.96
N GLY A 969 -19.34 -2.38 25.74
CA GLY A 969 -18.75 -1.95 24.48
C GLY A 969 -19.33 -0.60 24.02
N GLY A 970 -19.84 -0.53 22.79
CA GLY A 970 -20.57 0.63 22.25
C GLY A 970 -22.06 0.72 22.61
N ALA A 971 -22.61 -0.21 23.41
CA ALA A 971 -24.05 -0.35 23.68
C ALA A 971 -24.66 0.77 24.54
N LEU A 972 -23.82 1.64 25.12
CA LEU A 972 -24.21 2.87 25.80
C LEU A 972 -23.40 4.07 25.26
N PRO A 973 -23.88 5.32 25.39
CA PRO A 973 -23.10 6.52 25.12
C PRO A 973 -21.80 6.57 25.94
N SER A 974 -20.71 7.07 25.36
CA SER A 974 -19.40 7.19 26.03
C SER A 974 -19.47 8.00 27.33
N ALA A 975 -20.34 9.02 27.39
CA ALA A 975 -20.56 9.81 28.59
C ALA A 975 -21.16 8.99 29.74
N ASP A 976 -22.10 8.09 29.45
CA ASP A 976 -22.74 7.22 30.45
C ASP A 976 -21.79 6.13 30.94
N LEU A 977 -20.95 5.59 30.05
CA LEU A 977 -19.85 4.69 30.40
C LEU A 977 -18.86 5.36 31.36
N LEU A 978 -18.51 6.61 31.11
CA LEU A 978 -17.68 7.40 32.02
C LEU A 978 -18.42 7.80 33.30
N GLN A 979 -19.74 7.96 33.28
CA GLN A 979 -20.53 8.13 34.51
C GLN A 979 -20.43 6.91 35.43
N ILE A 980 -20.48 5.70 34.87
CA ILE A 980 -20.34 4.46 35.62
C ILE A 980 -18.92 4.34 36.20
N ALA A 981 -17.89 4.75 35.46
CA ALA A 981 -16.51 4.73 35.92
C ALA A 981 -16.20 5.81 36.99
N LEU A 982 -16.57 7.06 36.74
CA LEU A 982 -16.15 8.25 37.50
C LEU A 982 -17.18 8.74 38.52
N GLY A 983 -18.45 8.37 38.36
CA GLY A 983 -19.58 8.89 39.15
C GLY A 983 -20.22 10.17 38.60
N TYR A 984 -19.68 10.75 37.52
CA TYR A 984 -20.17 11.98 36.89
C TYR A 984 -19.88 11.97 35.38
N TRP A 985 -20.57 12.82 34.61
CA TRP A 985 -20.26 13.06 33.20
C TRP A 985 -19.09 14.05 33.07
N PRO A 986 -17.92 13.63 32.55
CA PRO A 986 -16.78 14.54 32.42
C PRO A 986 -17.00 15.56 31.31
N THR A 987 -16.82 16.84 31.62
CA THR A 987 -16.87 17.94 30.65
C THR A 987 -15.55 18.09 29.90
N SER A 988 -15.54 18.87 28.82
CA SER A 988 -14.31 19.31 28.13
C SER A 988 -13.32 20.00 29.10
N GLU A 989 -13.82 20.75 30.08
CA GLU A 989 -13.00 21.35 31.14
C GLU A 989 -12.40 20.28 32.06
N ASN A 990 -13.18 19.28 32.52
CA ASN A 990 -12.64 18.21 33.37
C ASN A 990 -11.56 17.38 32.67
N LEU A 991 -11.72 17.13 31.37
CA LEU A 991 -10.74 16.41 30.55
C LEU A 991 -9.48 17.25 30.32
N ALA A 992 -9.62 18.55 30.01
CA ALA A 992 -8.47 19.46 29.88
C ALA A 992 -7.72 19.62 31.22
N ASP A 993 -8.44 19.68 32.33
CA ASP A 993 -7.89 19.73 33.69
C ASP A 993 -7.08 18.48 34.04
N ALA A 994 -7.53 17.30 33.62
CA ALA A 994 -6.79 16.05 33.80
C ALA A 994 -5.41 16.11 33.12
N ILE A 995 -5.40 16.48 31.83
CA ILE A 995 -4.17 16.65 31.04
C ILE A 995 -3.27 17.74 31.61
N ARG A 996 -3.83 18.86 32.08
CA ARG A 996 -3.08 19.93 32.76
C ARG A 996 -2.40 19.44 34.04
N ASN A 997 -3.10 18.65 34.85
CA ASN A 997 -2.56 18.14 36.10
C ASN A 997 -1.42 17.14 35.85
N GLU A 998 -1.58 16.28 34.84
CA GLU A 998 -0.56 15.35 34.37
C GLU A 998 0.69 16.07 33.82
N ALA A 999 0.52 17.06 32.94
CA ALA A 999 1.60 17.89 32.43
C ALA A 999 2.36 18.61 33.56
N ASN A 1000 1.66 19.16 34.57
CA ASN A 1000 2.34 19.81 35.70
C ASN A 1000 3.07 18.83 36.62
N TYR A 1001 2.57 17.60 36.79
CA TYR A 1001 3.23 16.57 37.59
C TYR A 1001 4.48 15.98 36.89
N THR A 1002 4.42 15.85 35.56
CA THR A 1002 5.49 15.28 34.73
C THR A 1002 6.50 16.32 34.21
N CYS A 1003 6.21 17.61 34.41
CA CYS A 1003 7.04 18.73 33.99
C CYS A 1003 8.47 18.64 34.51
N GLN A 1004 9.43 18.45 33.60
CA GLN A 1004 10.83 18.28 33.98
C GLN A 1004 11.50 19.64 34.25
N LEU A 1005 12.07 19.80 35.45
CA LEU A 1005 12.69 21.06 35.93
C LEU A 1005 14.17 20.93 36.33
N SER A 1006 14.70 19.71 36.49
CA SER A 1006 16.10 19.51 36.88
C SER A 1006 17.04 19.83 35.74
N ALA A 1007 18.03 20.70 36.00
CA ALA A 1007 19.20 20.84 35.13
C ALA A 1007 20.08 19.58 35.21
N VAL A 1008 20.76 19.26 34.10
CA VAL A 1008 21.62 18.07 33.97
C VAL A 1008 22.90 18.47 33.25
N ASN A 1009 24.04 17.95 33.71
CA ASN A 1009 25.36 18.23 33.13
C ASN A 1009 25.67 17.17 32.05
N ILE A 1010 26.04 17.62 30.85
CA ILE A 1010 26.07 16.82 29.60
C ILE A 1010 27.47 16.37 29.20
#